data_AF-A0A327H9K5-F1
#
_entry.id   AF-A0A327H9K5-F1
#
_cell.length_a   1.000
_cell.length_b   1.000
_cell.length_c   1.000
_cell.angle_alpha   90.00
_cell.angle_beta   90.00
_cell.angle_gamma   90.00
#
_symmetry.space_group_name_H-M   'P 1'
#
loop_
_entity.id
_entity.type
_entity.pdbx_description
1 polymer ?
#
loop_
_entity_poly.entity_id
_entity_poly.type
_entity_poly.pdbx_seq_one_letter_code
_entity_poly.pdbx_strand_id
1 'polypeptide(L)'
;MPLDHNQWAVVAIVSTLCLAGAYTVVDSGISTTEVGGYEPASNDLLFDEESTFEEGSDEDEDGISDRMEETLYGTDWRNPDTDGDGLSDGWEIANGLDPLDDGTASNDEITGGNPDAPDDDDQEQNETFPDPNNGPDGDPDRDGLTNREEAEIGTNPNLKDTDGDGLNDKWESQYTYEEITPTGTLRMFDPLDGNWDCSLLLPDVEASVIASVGQEEWDLNLTVIGRNSCDAVLDLDEDSLNNYIEERYSTNPLQSDSDNDLISDEVEVTFGSLTLENHCGVRQNPALVGMLGPFSSNLQNSADVSWFSEDMDGDGRLNGPSDWDTDGDGMPDGFEYCFNDLLNPSNASDSFPDGDDDGLSNLAEYEVAINWGPENFTDPSDPDTDNDGMPDGWEFTSGLHPKYDDSVDDPDMDGYDVDGDGAVRFEQLVGTAEVESIMVELGQFVTVNTTVAWAKIVENSQYVNVPLKAPVTGYVYSIPAQKLYDGIDDMGTDDTSDDISIENEVKSRSFVWMTIVEESEKYTNLDEYQSKFNDEGVAIGRSTDPLIADTDYDGLIDGIEVIGWNILVVEKGVVEIRVTSDPRAIDTDDDGLTDADEYYIHATNASNEDTDSDGLHDRVEVIDGHQMTYNGILYEYTTNASMFDTDNDGLADGEEVVDGEDTYVTHANNSDTDDDGLNDGAETLFVPRPWQAMTNPKNNDTDGDGQPDGWEMQVTSTMDNKKTHSLWVTTRNWLPPGCEVMSECGKGPGGWLWDNFRTGFQSGGDSDGDGQPDPKYFVSEMNLSGFDVPENGRWALNPAENSPADRLFDIDNDSLLNTQEVPDRWDTNPVNDDSDGDRLPDGWETAATERALNEGLVDNMSLELIGARGPLDPRMPDSDLDGILDGDEDFDNDGLNRTGLMNRYCPSRNGGTGTCHIDPNSPVGVSFYDDLENYTNYEEFQNGTSPVYNDSDMCNGERCPDGLLDGYEVFHKDSDGDTMWDGWEYYFSFDPMDPSDANIDSDGDGISNRCECDYDSNPKDSSSFPKQGEICDDFA
;
A
#
# COMPACT_ATOMS: atom_id res chain seq x y z
N MET A 1 -50.25 -88.05 -28.06
CA MET A 1 -49.35 -87.23 -27.23
C MET A 1 -49.60 -85.80 -27.64
N PRO A 2 -49.97 -84.89 -26.73
CA PRO A 2 -50.14 -83.49 -27.11
C PRO A 2 -48.77 -82.93 -27.48
N LEU A 3 -48.71 -82.23 -28.61
CA LEU A 3 -47.51 -81.52 -29.10
C LEU A 3 -47.35 -80.21 -28.33
N ASP A 4 -46.10 -79.83 -28.08
CA ASP A 4 -45.69 -78.59 -27.41
C ASP A 4 -45.79 -77.37 -28.36
N HIS A 5 -45.89 -76.15 -27.82
CA HIS A 5 -46.13 -74.90 -28.52
C HIS A 5 -45.11 -74.65 -29.65
N ASN A 6 -43.83 -74.97 -29.42
CA ASN A 6 -42.76 -74.81 -30.41
C ASN A 6 -42.84 -75.86 -31.53
N GLN A 7 -43.49 -77.01 -31.30
CA GLN A 7 -43.73 -78.02 -32.34
C GLN A 7 -44.94 -77.68 -33.21
N TRP A 8 -45.90 -76.92 -32.68
CA TRP A 8 -46.97 -76.32 -33.48
C TRP A 8 -46.45 -75.21 -34.39
N ALA A 9 -45.51 -74.39 -33.92
CA ALA A 9 -44.87 -73.34 -34.72
C ALA A 9 -44.12 -73.93 -35.94
N VAL A 10 -43.35 -75.00 -35.77
CA VAL A 10 -42.63 -75.64 -36.88
C VAL A 10 -43.58 -76.31 -37.89
N VAL A 11 -44.69 -76.91 -37.41
CA VAL A 11 -45.71 -77.48 -38.31
C VAL A 11 -46.44 -76.37 -39.07
N ALA A 12 -46.73 -75.23 -38.43
CA ALA A 12 -47.32 -74.08 -39.08
C ALA A 12 -46.40 -73.53 -40.17
N ILE A 13 -45.13 -73.25 -39.85
CA ILE A 13 -44.13 -72.71 -40.79
C ILE A 13 -43.89 -73.63 -41.99
N VAL A 14 -43.79 -74.95 -41.78
CA VAL A 14 -43.63 -75.92 -42.88
C VAL A 14 -44.89 -76.02 -43.74
N SER A 15 -46.07 -75.81 -43.15
CA SER A 15 -47.34 -75.78 -43.88
C SER A 15 -47.50 -74.51 -44.72
N THR A 16 -47.11 -73.35 -44.19
CA THR A 16 -47.10 -72.07 -44.95
C THR A 16 -46.04 -72.06 -46.05
N LEU A 17 -44.85 -72.61 -45.83
CA LEU A 17 -43.82 -72.73 -46.87
C LEU A 17 -44.23 -73.69 -48.01
N CYS A 18 -44.94 -74.79 -47.69
CA CYS A 18 -45.50 -75.66 -48.73
C CYS A 18 -46.69 -75.05 -49.47
N LEU A 19 -47.46 -74.14 -48.84
CA LEU A 19 -48.56 -73.41 -49.46
C LEU A 19 -48.05 -72.25 -50.34
N ALA A 20 -47.03 -71.52 -49.87
CA ALA A 20 -46.36 -70.45 -50.61
C ALA A 20 -45.63 -71.00 -51.85
N GLY A 21 -44.98 -72.17 -51.76
CA GLY A 21 -44.40 -72.87 -52.91
C GLY A 21 -45.42 -73.42 -53.91
N ALA A 22 -46.70 -73.58 -53.52
CA ALA A 22 -47.77 -73.98 -54.43
C ALA A 22 -48.42 -72.78 -55.15
N TYR A 23 -48.42 -71.59 -54.55
CA TYR A 23 -48.91 -70.35 -55.17
C TYR A 23 -47.93 -69.79 -56.21
N THR A 24 -46.61 -69.85 -55.97
CA THR A 24 -45.60 -69.35 -56.91
C THR A 24 -45.45 -70.21 -58.18
N VAL A 25 -45.80 -71.51 -58.12
CA VAL A 25 -45.78 -72.42 -59.30
C VAL A 25 -47.09 -72.37 -60.10
N VAL A 26 -48.20 -71.89 -59.52
CA VAL A 26 -49.48 -71.72 -60.24
C VAL A 26 -49.58 -70.35 -60.90
N ASP A 27 -48.90 -69.32 -60.38
CA ASP A 27 -48.91 -67.98 -60.98
C ASP A 27 -47.90 -67.83 -62.15
N SER A 28 -46.75 -68.50 -62.05
CA SER A 28 -45.78 -68.61 -63.16
C SER A 28 -46.23 -69.54 -64.31
N GLY A 29 -47.34 -70.27 -64.12
CA GLY A 29 -47.92 -71.19 -65.12
C GLY A 29 -49.13 -70.67 -65.89
N ILE A 30 -49.71 -69.51 -65.52
CA ILE A 30 -50.94 -68.97 -66.14
C ILE A 30 -50.68 -67.69 -66.95
N SER A 31 -49.49 -67.09 -66.88
CA SER A 31 -49.10 -65.93 -67.71
C SER A 31 -48.57 -66.26 -69.13
N THR A 32 -48.69 -67.52 -69.60
CA THR A 32 -48.27 -67.88 -70.98
C THR A 32 -49.24 -68.85 -71.68
N THR A 33 -50.49 -68.44 -71.90
CA THR A 33 -51.29 -68.98 -73.01
C THR A 33 -52.26 -67.95 -73.58
N GLU A 34 -52.00 -67.52 -74.81
CA GLU A 34 -52.91 -66.82 -75.72
C GLU A 34 -54.24 -67.59 -75.90
N VAL A 35 -55.33 -67.21 -75.24
CA VAL A 35 -56.70 -67.37 -75.77
C VAL A 35 -57.61 -66.31 -75.13
N GLY A 36 -57.59 -65.09 -75.66
CA GLY A 36 -58.39 -64.01 -75.08
C GLY A 36 -58.61 -62.78 -75.95
N GLY A 37 -58.44 -62.84 -77.27
CA GLY A 37 -59.16 -61.98 -78.24
C GLY A 37 -59.22 -60.45 -78.00
N TYR A 38 -58.16 -59.81 -77.51
CA TYR A 38 -58.01 -58.35 -77.54
C TYR A 38 -56.62 -58.02 -78.11
N GLU A 39 -56.58 -57.19 -79.15
CA GLU A 39 -55.34 -56.72 -79.77
C GLU A 39 -54.65 -55.69 -78.85
N PRO A 40 -53.30 -55.66 -78.78
CA PRO A 40 -52.57 -54.60 -78.11
C PRO A 40 -52.75 -53.29 -78.87
N ALA A 41 -53.23 -52.25 -78.18
CA ALA A 41 -53.36 -50.90 -78.71
C ALA A 41 -51.98 -50.23 -78.81
N SER A 42 -51.16 -50.70 -79.75
CA SER A 42 -49.90 -50.06 -80.14
C SER A 42 -49.71 -50.21 -81.65
N ASN A 43 -50.71 -49.72 -82.40
CA ASN A 43 -50.60 -49.30 -83.80
C ASN A 43 -51.96 -48.72 -84.25
N ASP A 44 -52.27 -47.52 -83.79
CA ASP A 44 -53.20 -46.60 -84.46
C ASP A 44 -52.76 -45.15 -84.19
N LEU A 45 -51.50 -44.83 -84.53
CA LEU A 45 -51.11 -43.47 -84.90
C LEU A 45 -51.09 -43.38 -86.43
N LEU A 46 -52.29 -43.44 -87.01
CA LEU A 46 -52.59 -42.71 -88.23
C LEU A 46 -53.43 -41.51 -87.79
N PHE A 47 -52.80 -40.33 -87.80
CA PHE A 47 -53.45 -39.05 -87.66
C PHE A 47 -54.55 -38.92 -88.73
N ASP A 48 -55.79 -39.16 -88.34
CA ASP A 48 -56.91 -38.44 -88.92
C ASP A 48 -57.11 -37.17 -88.08
N GLU A 49 -57.02 -36.03 -88.76
CA GLU A 49 -57.32 -34.71 -88.24
C GLU A 49 -58.74 -34.71 -87.63
N GLU A 50 -58.87 -34.23 -86.38
CA GLU A 50 -60.09 -34.13 -85.54
C GLU A 50 -60.35 -35.27 -84.52
N SER A 51 -59.43 -35.46 -83.56
CA SER A 51 -59.83 -35.78 -82.19
C SER A 51 -58.96 -35.00 -81.20
N THR A 52 -59.50 -33.90 -80.67
CA THR A 52 -58.98 -33.24 -79.48
C THR A 52 -59.16 -34.21 -78.31
N PHE A 53 -58.07 -34.79 -77.79
CA PHE A 53 -58.06 -35.12 -76.37
C PHE A 53 -58.07 -33.75 -75.68
N GLU A 54 -59.22 -33.38 -75.12
CA GLU A 54 -59.22 -32.38 -74.07
C GLU A 54 -58.41 -33.01 -72.94
N GLU A 55 -57.21 -32.48 -72.69
CA GLU A 55 -56.61 -32.57 -71.36
C GLU A 55 -57.71 -32.19 -70.37
N GLY A 56 -57.90 -32.99 -69.32
CA GLY A 56 -58.83 -32.62 -68.27
C GLY A 56 -58.48 -31.21 -67.82
N SER A 57 -59.51 -30.40 -67.56
CA SER A 57 -59.26 -29.16 -66.83
C SER A 57 -58.61 -29.56 -65.50
N ASP A 58 -57.61 -28.79 -65.12
CA ASP A 58 -56.88 -28.83 -63.85
C ASP A 58 -57.01 -27.36 -63.38
N GLU A 59 -57.96 -27.11 -62.48
CA GLU A 59 -58.40 -25.76 -62.10
C GLU A 59 -57.49 -25.11 -61.04
N ASP A 60 -56.80 -25.91 -60.22
CA ASP A 60 -55.85 -25.48 -59.20
C ASP A 60 -54.37 -25.64 -59.58
N GLU A 61 -54.08 -26.23 -60.74
CA GLU A 61 -52.76 -26.34 -61.37
C GLU A 61 -51.75 -27.18 -60.57
N ASP A 62 -52.21 -28.23 -59.88
CA ASP A 62 -51.39 -29.11 -59.04
C ASP A 62 -50.83 -30.34 -59.79
N GLY A 63 -51.26 -30.57 -61.03
CA GLY A 63 -50.81 -31.68 -61.87
C GLY A 63 -51.76 -32.87 -61.93
N ILE A 64 -52.89 -32.83 -61.23
CA ILE A 64 -53.98 -33.80 -61.35
C ILE A 64 -55.14 -33.17 -62.14
N SER A 65 -55.80 -33.94 -63.01
CA SER A 65 -57.02 -33.42 -63.65
C SER A 65 -58.20 -33.42 -62.67
N ASP A 66 -59.11 -32.43 -62.75
CA ASP A 66 -60.31 -32.29 -61.90
C ASP A 66 -61.08 -33.61 -61.72
N ARG A 67 -61.12 -34.42 -62.78
CA ARG A 67 -61.86 -35.69 -62.80
C ARG A 67 -61.14 -36.79 -62.02
N MET A 68 -59.82 -36.81 -62.00
CA MET A 68 -59.04 -37.79 -61.25
C MET A 68 -59.10 -37.48 -59.75
N GLU A 69 -59.04 -36.22 -59.37
CA GLU A 69 -59.21 -35.77 -57.97
C GLU A 69 -60.60 -36.16 -57.43
N GLU A 70 -61.68 -35.81 -58.15
CA GLU A 70 -63.04 -36.12 -57.69
C GLU A 70 -63.34 -37.64 -57.64
N THR A 71 -62.71 -38.46 -58.49
CA THR A 71 -63.15 -39.86 -58.71
C THR A 71 -62.18 -40.96 -58.32
N LEU A 72 -60.88 -40.67 -58.21
CA LEU A 72 -59.85 -41.66 -57.90
C LEU A 72 -59.17 -41.38 -56.56
N TYR A 73 -58.76 -40.13 -56.32
CA TYR A 73 -57.94 -39.77 -55.16
C TYR A 73 -58.73 -39.14 -54.01
N GLY A 74 -59.86 -38.49 -54.29
CA GLY A 74 -60.73 -37.94 -53.25
C GLY A 74 -60.35 -36.54 -52.78
N THR A 75 -59.43 -35.88 -53.48
CA THR A 75 -58.92 -34.53 -53.23
C THR A 75 -59.85 -33.43 -53.78
N ASP A 76 -59.75 -32.20 -53.28
CA ASP A 76 -60.57 -31.07 -53.71
C ASP A 76 -59.93 -30.35 -54.91
N TRP A 77 -60.41 -30.64 -56.12
CA TRP A 77 -60.09 -30.05 -57.44
C TRP A 77 -60.07 -28.51 -57.58
N ARG A 78 -60.16 -27.76 -56.49
CA ARG A 78 -59.97 -26.30 -56.47
C ARG A 78 -58.92 -25.86 -55.46
N ASN A 79 -58.33 -26.80 -54.75
CA ASN A 79 -57.38 -26.59 -53.71
C ASN A 79 -56.19 -27.53 -53.96
N PRO A 80 -55.04 -26.99 -54.39
CA PRO A 80 -53.89 -27.80 -54.81
C PRO A 80 -53.20 -28.57 -53.67
N ASP A 81 -53.71 -28.47 -52.44
CA ASP A 81 -53.20 -29.04 -51.19
C ASP A 81 -54.42 -29.28 -50.29
N THR A 82 -55.02 -30.47 -50.39
CA THR A 82 -56.36 -30.75 -49.86
C THR A 82 -56.40 -30.84 -48.34
N ASP A 83 -55.39 -31.46 -47.73
CA ASP A 83 -55.29 -31.61 -46.29
C ASP A 83 -54.62 -30.40 -45.60
N GLY A 84 -53.97 -29.53 -46.37
CA GLY A 84 -53.46 -28.23 -45.94
C GLY A 84 -52.13 -28.32 -45.20
N ASP A 85 -51.34 -29.35 -45.46
CA ASP A 85 -50.06 -29.63 -44.80
C ASP A 85 -48.87 -28.93 -45.50
N GLY A 86 -49.08 -28.42 -46.72
CA GLY A 86 -48.12 -27.69 -47.52
C GLY A 86 -47.49 -28.49 -48.67
N LEU A 87 -47.79 -29.78 -48.80
CA LEU A 87 -47.51 -30.59 -49.98
C LEU A 87 -48.70 -30.49 -50.95
N SER A 88 -48.45 -30.56 -52.25
CA SER A 88 -49.56 -30.54 -53.23
C SER A 88 -50.03 -31.95 -53.54
N ASP A 89 -51.35 -32.13 -53.65
CA ASP A 89 -51.96 -33.45 -53.86
C ASP A 89 -51.34 -34.19 -55.06
N GLY A 90 -51.10 -33.45 -56.17
CA GLY A 90 -50.45 -33.96 -57.37
C GLY A 90 -49.01 -34.42 -57.20
N TRP A 91 -48.25 -33.80 -56.30
CA TRP A 91 -46.88 -34.18 -56.01
C TRP A 91 -46.82 -35.42 -55.09
N GLU A 92 -47.66 -35.46 -54.07
CA GLU A 92 -47.75 -36.59 -53.14
C GLU A 92 -48.12 -37.89 -53.87
N ILE A 93 -49.11 -37.83 -54.75
CA ILE A 93 -49.52 -38.97 -55.56
C ILE A 93 -48.43 -39.41 -56.54
N ALA A 94 -47.70 -38.47 -57.13
CA ALA A 94 -46.61 -38.79 -58.04
C ALA A 94 -45.49 -39.56 -57.34
N ASN A 95 -45.25 -39.28 -56.06
CA ASN A 95 -44.22 -39.88 -55.24
C ASN A 95 -44.70 -41.04 -54.36
N GLY A 96 -46.01 -41.31 -54.31
CA GLY A 96 -46.58 -42.46 -53.61
C GLY A 96 -46.99 -42.20 -52.15
N LEU A 97 -47.13 -40.93 -51.77
CA LEU A 97 -47.71 -40.46 -50.50
C LEU A 97 -49.24 -40.33 -50.61
N ASP A 98 -49.92 -40.17 -49.46
CA ASP A 98 -51.38 -40.04 -49.39
C ASP A 98 -51.81 -38.57 -49.24
N PRO A 99 -52.41 -37.93 -50.27
CA PRO A 99 -52.74 -36.49 -50.32
C PRO A 99 -53.94 -36.06 -49.44
N LEU A 100 -54.32 -36.91 -48.49
CA LEU A 100 -55.43 -36.68 -47.56
C LEU A 100 -54.98 -36.84 -46.10
N ASP A 101 -53.69 -37.06 -45.88
CA ASP A 101 -53.09 -37.39 -44.59
C ASP A 101 -51.95 -36.41 -44.25
N ASP A 102 -52.30 -35.35 -43.52
CA ASP A 102 -51.38 -34.28 -43.07
C ASP A 102 -50.25 -34.76 -42.11
N GLY A 103 -50.15 -36.06 -41.85
CA GLY A 103 -49.19 -36.70 -40.95
C GLY A 103 -49.43 -36.41 -39.47
N THR A 104 -50.48 -35.66 -39.10
CA THR A 104 -50.74 -35.25 -37.72
C THR A 104 -51.99 -35.91 -37.13
N ALA A 105 -51.87 -36.37 -35.87
CA ALA A 105 -53.03 -36.83 -35.13
C ALA A 105 -53.91 -35.65 -34.67
N SER A 106 -54.99 -35.37 -35.40
CA SER A 106 -55.98 -34.39 -34.98
C SER A 106 -56.69 -34.82 -33.68
N ASN A 107 -56.65 -33.95 -32.66
CA ASN A 107 -57.19 -34.20 -31.32
C ASN A 107 -58.71 -34.48 -31.29
N ASP A 108 -59.45 -34.19 -32.37
CA ASP A 108 -60.88 -34.44 -32.48
C ASP A 108 -61.22 -35.89 -32.91
N GLU A 109 -60.21 -36.72 -33.25
CA GLU A 109 -60.41 -38.08 -33.76
C GLU A 109 -60.17 -39.22 -32.74
N ILE A 110 -59.76 -38.89 -31.50
CA ILE A 110 -59.67 -39.86 -30.40
C ILE A 110 -61.06 -40.14 -29.81
N THR A 111 -61.88 -40.94 -30.50
CA THR A 111 -63.13 -41.46 -29.93
C THR A 111 -62.91 -42.66 -29.00
N GLY A 112 -62.23 -42.43 -27.88
CA GLY A 112 -62.42 -43.14 -26.60
C GLY A 112 -62.53 -44.68 -26.59
N GLY A 113 -61.86 -45.39 -27.50
CA GLY A 113 -61.75 -46.84 -27.51
C GLY A 113 -60.46 -47.31 -26.83
N ASN A 114 -60.58 -48.18 -25.83
CA ASN A 114 -59.47 -48.77 -25.07
C ASN A 114 -58.48 -49.54 -25.99
N PRO A 115 -57.17 -49.20 -26.04
CA PRO A 115 -56.20 -49.81 -26.95
C PRO A 115 -55.77 -51.26 -26.59
N ASP A 116 -56.31 -51.84 -25.51
CA ASP A 116 -55.98 -53.21 -25.07
C ASP A 116 -57.06 -54.28 -25.40
N ALA A 117 -57.97 -54.02 -26.35
CA ALA A 117 -58.91 -55.04 -26.81
C ALA A 117 -58.31 -55.84 -27.99
N PRO A 118 -58.16 -57.17 -27.90
CA PRO A 118 -57.70 -57.97 -29.03
C PRO A 118 -58.81 -58.02 -30.08
N ASP A 119 -58.51 -57.52 -31.27
CA ASP A 119 -59.46 -57.44 -32.38
C ASP A 119 -59.81 -58.85 -32.90
N ASP A 120 -61.11 -59.10 -32.99
CA ASP A 120 -61.71 -60.31 -33.55
C ASP A 120 -62.21 -59.92 -34.95
N ASP A 121 -61.80 -60.70 -35.95
CA ASP A 121 -61.97 -60.49 -37.40
C ASP A 121 -63.31 -59.89 -37.87
N ASP A 122 -63.21 -59.22 -39.02
CA ASP A 122 -64.26 -58.87 -39.99
C ASP A 122 -64.98 -57.53 -39.80
N GLN A 123 -64.41 -56.45 -40.36
CA GLN A 123 -65.16 -55.44 -41.11
C GLN A 123 -64.28 -54.61 -42.06
N GLU A 124 -64.81 -54.40 -43.27
CA GLU A 124 -64.22 -53.71 -44.42
C GLU A 124 -63.94 -52.21 -44.17
N GLN A 125 -62.80 -51.75 -44.68
CA GLN A 125 -62.52 -50.42 -45.27
C GLN A 125 -62.95 -49.17 -44.47
N ASN A 126 -62.09 -48.75 -43.53
CA ASN A 126 -61.89 -47.34 -43.20
C ASN A 126 -60.52 -47.21 -42.52
N GLU A 127 -59.47 -47.06 -43.33
CA GLU A 127 -58.15 -46.66 -42.82
C GLU A 127 -58.28 -45.21 -42.37
N THR A 128 -58.11 -44.98 -41.07
CA THR A 128 -58.01 -43.64 -40.49
C THR A 128 -57.19 -43.79 -39.21
N PHE A 129 -55.91 -44.07 -39.42
CA PHE A 129 -54.85 -43.78 -38.48
C PHE A 129 -53.84 -42.95 -39.28
N PRO A 130 -53.54 -41.70 -38.88
CA PRO A 130 -52.56 -40.86 -39.57
C PRO A 130 -51.20 -41.54 -39.61
N ASP A 131 -50.57 -41.65 -40.78
CA ASP A 131 -49.20 -42.11 -40.94
C ASP A 131 -48.28 -40.88 -40.91
N PRO A 132 -47.43 -40.72 -39.87
CA PRO A 132 -46.50 -39.60 -39.80
C PRO A 132 -45.53 -39.52 -40.98
N ASN A 133 -45.35 -40.59 -41.75
CA ASN A 133 -44.51 -40.60 -42.94
C ASN A 133 -45.19 -39.97 -44.17
N ASN A 134 -46.50 -39.70 -44.15
CA ASN A 134 -47.18 -39.06 -45.29
C ASN A 134 -47.08 -37.53 -45.23
N GLY A 135 -47.14 -36.94 -44.04
CA GLY A 135 -47.09 -35.49 -43.88
C GLY A 135 -45.74 -34.85 -44.25
N PRO A 136 -45.63 -33.52 -44.18
CA PRO A 136 -44.50 -32.75 -44.72
C PRO A 136 -43.20 -32.96 -43.96
N ASP A 137 -43.29 -33.42 -42.70
CA ASP A 137 -42.15 -33.70 -41.83
C ASP A 137 -41.86 -35.22 -41.74
N GLY A 138 -42.51 -36.04 -42.59
CA GLY A 138 -42.28 -37.48 -42.70
C GLY A 138 -41.04 -37.81 -43.53
N ASP A 139 -40.43 -38.97 -43.25
CA ASP A 139 -39.24 -39.50 -43.94
C ASP A 139 -39.44 -41.02 -44.17
N PRO A 140 -40.17 -41.40 -45.25
CA PRO A 140 -40.59 -42.78 -45.49
C PRO A 140 -39.44 -43.74 -45.81
N ASP A 141 -38.43 -43.29 -46.54
CA ASP A 141 -37.29 -44.11 -46.97
C ASP A 141 -36.07 -44.03 -46.03
N ARG A 142 -36.10 -43.08 -45.09
CA ARG A 142 -35.11 -42.91 -44.01
C ARG A 142 -33.73 -42.54 -44.52
N ASP A 143 -33.68 -41.78 -45.61
CA ASP A 143 -32.46 -41.13 -46.04
C ASP A 143 -32.16 -39.84 -45.26
N GLY A 144 -33.16 -39.34 -44.53
CA GLY A 144 -33.07 -38.18 -43.66
C GLY A 144 -33.44 -36.85 -44.31
N LEU A 145 -34.02 -36.85 -45.51
CA LEU A 145 -34.81 -35.75 -46.06
C LEU A 145 -36.29 -35.92 -45.67
N THR A 146 -36.95 -34.81 -45.38
CA THR A 146 -38.40 -34.82 -45.20
C THR A 146 -39.10 -34.75 -46.55
N ASN A 147 -40.34 -35.28 -46.63
CA ASN A 147 -41.18 -35.20 -47.83
C ASN A 147 -41.21 -33.77 -48.41
N ARG A 148 -41.26 -32.73 -47.57
CA ARG A 148 -41.23 -31.33 -48.03
C ARG A 148 -39.89 -30.94 -48.66
N GLU A 149 -38.77 -31.37 -48.09
CA GLU A 149 -37.43 -31.09 -48.65
C GLU A 149 -37.25 -31.82 -49.98
N GLU A 150 -37.72 -33.06 -50.07
CA GLU A 150 -37.69 -33.83 -51.31
C GLU A 150 -38.61 -33.23 -52.39
N ALA A 151 -39.74 -32.64 -51.99
CA ALA A 151 -40.60 -31.88 -52.89
C ALA A 151 -39.90 -30.66 -53.48
N GLU A 152 -39.06 -29.99 -52.69
CA GLU A 152 -38.29 -28.82 -53.12
C GLU A 152 -37.13 -29.20 -54.04
N ILE A 153 -36.46 -30.32 -53.79
CA ILE A 153 -35.30 -30.80 -54.55
C ILE A 153 -35.73 -31.60 -55.80
N GLY A 154 -36.92 -32.21 -55.76
CA GLY A 154 -37.50 -33.03 -56.82
C GLY A 154 -37.15 -34.51 -56.75
N THR A 155 -36.65 -34.98 -55.60
CA THR A 155 -36.32 -36.37 -55.28
C THR A 155 -37.58 -37.15 -54.88
N ASN A 156 -37.45 -38.46 -54.72
CA ASN A 156 -38.57 -39.36 -54.47
C ASN A 156 -38.57 -39.85 -53.01
N PRO A 157 -39.56 -39.43 -52.19
CA PRO A 157 -39.74 -39.81 -50.78
C PRO A 157 -39.75 -41.28 -50.38
N ASN A 158 -39.82 -42.16 -51.35
CA ASN A 158 -39.84 -43.60 -51.12
C ASN A 158 -38.55 -44.28 -51.59
N LEU A 159 -37.57 -43.53 -52.08
CA LEU A 159 -36.30 -44.01 -52.63
C LEU A 159 -35.14 -43.20 -52.06
N LYS A 160 -34.39 -43.81 -51.13
CA LYS A 160 -33.16 -43.25 -50.56
C LYS A 160 -32.15 -42.73 -51.60
N ASP A 161 -32.19 -43.24 -52.82
CA ASP A 161 -31.31 -42.91 -53.94
C ASP A 161 -32.19 -42.82 -55.19
N THR A 162 -32.58 -41.60 -55.57
CA THR A 162 -33.56 -41.32 -56.62
C THR A 162 -33.02 -41.61 -58.01
N ASP A 163 -31.73 -41.35 -58.27
CA ASP A 163 -31.11 -41.53 -59.58
C ASP A 163 -30.34 -42.86 -59.74
N GLY A 164 -30.23 -43.61 -58.64
CA GLY A 164 -29.79 -45.00 -58.55
C GLY A 164 -28.28 -45.18 -58.62
N ASP A 165 -27.51 -44.17 -58.25
CA ASP A 165 -26.07 -44.09 -58.46
C ASP A 165 -25.22 -44.63 -57.30
N GLY A 166 -25.86 -44.89 -56.16
CA GLY A 166 -25.28 -45.47 -54.97
C GLY A 166 -25.10 -44.50 -53.81
N LEU A 167 -25.31 -43.20 -54.01
CA LEU A 167 -25.38 -42.19 -52.95
C LEU A 167 -26.84 -41.90 -52.59
N ASN A 168 -27.07 -41.31 -51.40
CA ASN A 168 -28.41 -40.92 -51.01
C ASN A 168 -28.75 -39.47 -51.35
N ASP A 169 -30.04 -39.20 -51.54
CA ASP A 169 -30.53 -37.91 -52.01
C ASP A 169 -30.18 -36.78 -51.02
N LYS A 170 -30.27 -37.05 -49.71
CA LYS A 170 -29.82 -36.13 -48.66
C LYS A 170 -28.37 -35.68 -48.84
N TRP A 171 -27.45 -36.63 -48.93
CA TRP A 171 -26.02 -36.41 -48.95
C TRP A 171 -25.62 -35.66 -50.22
N GLU A 172 -26.21 -36.03 -51.36
CA GLU A 172 -25.95 -35.34 -52.62
C GLU A 172 -26.48 -33.90 -52.62
N SER A 173 -27.63 -33.66 -52.00
CA SER A 173 -28.19 -32.32 -51.85
C SER A 173 -27.32 -31.39 -50.98
N GLN A 174 -26.53 -31.95 -50.05
CA GLN A 174 -25.70 -31.21 -49.11
C GLN A 174 -24.35 -30.78 -49.70
N TYR A 175 -23.68 -31.66 -50.48
CA TYR A 175 -22.28 -31.45 -50.91
C TYR A 175 -22.08 -31.05 -52.38
N THR A 176 -23.16 -30.65 -53.08
CA THR A 176 -23.14 -30.27 -54.50
C THR A 176 -21.89 -29.46 -54.93
N TYR A 177 -21.17 -29.94 -55.95
CA TYR A 177 -19.92 -29.36 -56.44
C TYR A 177 -19.92 -29.21 -57.97
N GLU A 178 -19.44 -28.08 -58.51
CA GLU A 178 -19.41 -27.85 -59.97
C GLU A 178 -17.98 -27.86 -60.53
N GLU A 179 -17.71 -28.78 -61.47
CA GLU A 179 -16.43 -28.91 -62.16
C GLU A 179 -16.49 -28.56 -63.64
N ILE A 180 -15.46 -27.85 -64.13
CA ILE A 180 -15.40 -27.44 -65.54
C ILE A 180 -14.62 -28.50 -66.34
N THR A 181 -15.35 -29.42 -66.97
CA THR A 181 -14.77 -30.47 -67.81
C THR A 181 -14.63 -30.04 -69.29
N PRO A 182 -13.80 -30.73 -70.10
CA PRO A 182 -13.70 -30.48 -71.54
C PRO A 182 -15.01 -30.66 -72.32
N THR A 183 -16.01 -31.32 -71.72
CA THR A 183 -17.32 -31.65 -72.30
C THR A 183 -18.45 -30.71 -71.85
N GLY A 184 -18.23 -29.89 -70.82
CA GLY A 184 -19.22 -28.97 -70.23
C GLY A 184 -18.96 -28.74 -68.73
N THR A 185 -19.76 -27.89 -68.10
CA THR A 185 -19.83 -27.86 -66.62
C THR A 185 -20.54 -29.15 -66.18
N LEU A 186 -19.89 -29.91 -65.30
CA LEU A 186 -20.42 -31.12 -64.70
C LEU A 186 -20.77 -30.75 -63.25
N ARG A 187 -22.01 -30.99 -62.85
CA ARG A 187 -22.48 -30.80 -61.47
C ARG A 187 -22.40 -32.16 -60.80
N MET A 188 -21.45 -32.32 -59.89
CA MET A 188 -21.28 -33.51 -59.06
C MET A 188 -22.26 -33.44 -57.89
N PHE A 189 -22.69 -34.61 -57.42
CA PHE A 189 -23.66 -34.79 -56.33
C PHE A 189 -24.98 -34.08 -56.65
N ASP A 190 -25.60 -34.47 -57.76
CA ASP A 190 -26.93 -33.99 -58.14
C ASP A 190 -27.91 -35.13 -57.89
N PRO A 191 -28.82 -35.06 -56.89
CA PRO A 191 -29.73 -36.14 -56.51
C PRO A 191 -30.65 -36.68 -57.63
N LEU A 192 -30.62 -36.05 -58.81
CA LEU A 192 -31.43 -36.37 -59.98
C LEU A 192 -30.59 -36.83 -61.18
N ASP A 193 -29.25 -36.80 -61.10
CA ASP A 193 -28.33 -37.19 -62.17
C ASP A 193 -26.97 -37.68 -61.63
N GLY A 194 -26.86 -38.98 -61.36
CA GLY A 194 -25.66 -39.66 -60.87
C GLY A 194 -24.51 -39.81 -61.88
N ASN A 195 -24.35 -38.83 -62.76
CA ASN A 195 -23.23 -38.61 -63.68
C ASN A 195 -22.59 -39.87 -64.27
N TRP A 196 -23.42 -40.78 -64.77
CA TRP A 196 -22.99 -42.10 -65.26
C TRP A 196 -21.95 -42.03 -66.39
N ASP A 197 -20.80 -42.68 -66.18
CA ASP A 197 -19.64 -42.69 -67.08
C ASP A 197 -19.12 -41.28 -67.45
N CYS A 198 -18.99 -40.40 -66.47
CA CYS A 198 -18.54 -39.03 -66.71
C CYS A 198 -17.08 -38.94 -67.21
N SER A 199 -16.70 -37.76 -67.70
CA SER A 199 -15.38 -37.52 -68.30
C SER A 199 -14.17 -37.56 -67.33
N LEU A 200 -14.44 -37.57 -66.01
CA LEU A 200 -13.42 -37.59 -64.95
C LEU A 200 -12.93 -39.02 -64.65
N LEU A 201 -13.77 -40.04 -64.87
CA LEU A 201 -13.41 -41.46 -64.77
C LEU A 201 -12.59 -41.92 -65.99
N LEU A 202 -11.33 -41.51 -66.05
CA LEU A 202 -10.37 -42.02 -67.02
C LEU A 202 -9.94 -43.46 -66.66
N PRO A 203 -9.51 -44.30 -67.63
CA PRO A 203 -9.07 -45.68 -67.34
C PRO A 203 -7.92 -45.81 -66.32
N ASP A 204 -7.13 -44.74 -66.13
CA ASP A 204 -6.06 -44.70 -65.13
C ASP A 204 -6.62 -44.42 -63.71
N VAL A 205 -7.69 -43.61 -63.60
CA VAL A 205 -8.41 -43.32 -62.35
C VAL A 205 -9.28 -44.52 -61.95
N GLU A 206 -9.95 -45.15 -62.92
CA GLU A 206 -10.67 -46.40 -62.70
C GLU A 206 -9.73 -47.49 -62.12
N ALA A 207 -8.50 -47.58 -62.64
CA ALA A 207 -7.50 -48.51 -62.15
C ALA A 207 -6.95 -48.16 -60.75
N SER A 208 -6.92 -46.89 -60.36
CA SER A 208 -6.52 -46.48 -59.00
C SER A 208 -7.62 -46.77 -57.99
N VAL A 209 -8.88 -46.49 -58.31
CA VAL A 209 -10.02 -46.78 -57.43
C VAL A 209 -10.22 -48.29 -57.25
N ILE A 210 -10.09 -49.10 -58.30
CA ILE A 210 -10.10 -50.57 -58.18
C ILE A 210 -8.98 -51.07 -57.27
N ALA A 211 -7.84 -50.36 -57.21
CA ALA A 211 -6.73 -50.73 -56.35
C ALA A 211 -6.96 -50.36 -54.88
N SER A 212 -7.71 -49.30 -54.57
CA SER A 212 -8.08 -48.91 -53.20
C SER A 212 -9.24 -49.75 -52.66
N VAL A 213 -10.34 -49.82 -53.40
CA VAL A 213 -11.61 -50.45 -52.99
C VAL A 213 -11.62 -51.98 -53.15
N GLY A 214 -10.83 -52.50 -54.10
CA GLY A 214 -10.78 -53.92 -54.43
C GLY A 214 -11.82 -54.37 -55.44
N GLN A 215 -11.45 -55.35 -56.28
CA GLN A 215 -12.24 -55.77 -57.44
C GLN A 215 -13.62 -56.36 -57.10
N GLU A 216 -13.78 -56.99 -55.93
CA GLU A 216 -15.08 -57.57 -55.53
C GLU A 216 -16.10 -56.50 -55.16
N GLU A 217 -15.67 -55.43 -54.48
CA GLU A 217 -16.54 -54.32 -54.08
C GLU A 217 -16.90 -53.44 -55.29
N TRP A 218 -15.92 -53.20 -56.18
CA TRP A 218 -16.13 -52.54 -57.48
C TRP A 218 -17.21 -53.21 -58.33
N ASP A 219 -17.16 -54.54 -58.46
CA ASP A 219 -18.06 -55.31 -59.32
C ASP A 219 -19.48 -55.50 -58.72
N LEU A 220 -19.64 -55.40 -57.40
CA LEU A 220 -20.89 -55.75 -56.69
C LEU A 220 -21.69 -54.53 -56.21
N ASN A 221 -21.03 -53.47 -55.74
CA ASN A 221 -21.70 -52.35 -55.07
C ASN A 221 -21.62 -51.04 -55.87
N LEU A 222 -20.60 -50.85 -56.72
CA LEU A 222 -20.35 -49.58 -57.44
C LEU A 222 -20.64 -49.64 -58.94
N THR A 223 -21.14 -50.78 -59.43
CA THR A 223 -21.40 -51.00 -60.86
C THR A 223 -22.86 -51.39 -61.09
N VAL A 224 -23.68 -50.43 -61.55
CA VAL A 224 -25.08 -50.66 -61.91
C VAL A 224 -25.19 -50.85 -63.43
N ILE A 225 -25.58 -52.06 -63.86
CA ILE A 225 -25.77 -52.43 -65.29
C ILE A 225 -24.47 -52.22 -66.14
N GLY A 226 -23.29 -52.28 -65.51
CA GLY A 226 -22.00 -52.16 -66.21
C GLY A 226 -21.58 -50.72 -66.53
N ARG A 227 -22.13 -49.76 -65.81
CA ARG A 227 -21.76 -48.32 -65.80
C ARG A 227 -21.37 -47.94 -64.36
N ASN A 228 -20.57 -46.90 -64.21
CA ASN A 228 -20.11 -46.40 -62.91
C ASN A 228 -20.45 -44.90 -62.79
N SER A 229 -21.02 -44.50 -61.65
CA SER A 229 -21.23 -43.09 -61.31
C SER A 229 -19.89 -42.43 -60.98
N CYS A 230 -19.72 -41.19 -61.42
CA CYS A 230 -18.59 -40.39 -60.94
C CYS A 230 -18.84 -39.81 -59.55
N ASP A 231 -20.09 -39.57 -59.20
CA ASP A 231 -20.46 -39.02 -57.89
C ASP A 231 -20.12 -40.03 -56.81
N ALA A 232 -20.47 -41.31 -56.97
CA ALA A 232 -20.14 -42.32 -55.96
C ALA A 232 -18.64 -42.70 -55.90
N VAL A 233 -17.93 -42.71 -57.03
CA VAL A 233 -16.65 -43.44 -57.16
C VAL A 233 -15.41 -42.56 -57.03
N LEU A 234 -15.51 -41.26 -57.24
CA LEU A 234 -14.35 -40.37 -57.11
C LEU A 234 -13.96 -40.15 -55.64
N ASP A 235 -12.74 -39.71 -55.46
CA ASP A 235 -12.14 -39.21 -54.22
C ASP A 235 -11.75 -37.77 -54.60
N LEU A 236 -12.50 -36.80 -54.11
CA LEU A 236 -12.47 -35.41 -54.59
C LEU A 236 -11.47 -34.53 -53.82
N ASP A 237 -11.26 -34.82 -52.55
CA ASP A 237 -10.36 -34.12 -51.63
C ASP A 237 -8.97 -34.78 -51.50
N GLU A 238 -8.78 -35.94 -52.16
CA GLU A 238 -7.53 -36.70 -52.25
C GLU A 238 -7.07 -37.28 -50.90
N ASP A 239 -8.00 -37.57 -49.99
CA ASP A 239 -7.72 -38.11 -48.66
C ASP A 239 -7.68 -39.66 -48.61
N SER A 240 -7.91 -40.33 -49.74
CA SER A 240 -7.98 -41.80 -49.89
C SER A 240 -9.32 -42.45 -49.50
N LEU A 241 -10.32 -41.66 -49.11
CA LEU A 241 -11.71 -42.06 -49.02
C LEU A 241 -12.42 -41.67 -50.33
N ASN A 242 -13.26 -42.58 -50.79
CA ASN A 242 -14.08 -42.35 -51.98
C ASN A 242 -15.45 -41.88 -51.51
N ASN A 243 -16.12 -41.02 -52.28
CA ASN A 243 -17.42 -40.42 -51.94
C ASN A 243 -18.47 -41.40 -51.37
N TYR A 244 -18.60 -42.63 -51.92
CA TYR A 244 -19.54 -43.63 -51.37
C TYR A 244 -19.11 -44.25 -50.01
N ILE A 245 -17.80 -44.21 -49.71
CA ILE A 245 -17.25 -44.57 -48.40
C ILE A 245 -17.49 -43.42 -47.43
N GLU A 246 -17.34 -42.19 -47.90
CA GLU A 246 -17.58 -40.99 -47.13
C GLU A 246 -19.05 -40.87 -46.70
N GLU A 247 -20.00 -41.11 -47.60
CA GLU A 247 -21.43 -41.21 -47.26
C GLU A 247 -21.71 -42.26 -46.16
N ARG A 248 -20.95 -43.37 -46.14
CA ARG A 248 -21.10 -44.42 -45.13
C ARG A 248 -20.61 -44.00 -43.75
N TYR A 249 -19.57 -43.16 -43.69
CA TYR A 249 -19.03 -42.61 -42.45
C TYR A 249 -19.56 -41.20 -42.14
N SER A 250 -20.48 -40.70 -42.96
CA SER A 250 -21.04 -39.34 -42.88
C SER A 250 -20.00 -38.22 -43.01
N THR A 251 -18.90 -38.46 -43.72
CA THR A 251 -17.85 -37.48 -43.96
C THR A 251 -18.12 -36.59 -45.17
N ASN A 252 -17.42 -35.46 -45.22
CA ASN A 252 -17.53 -34.40 -46.20
C ASN A 252 -16.59 -34.65 -47.38
N PRO A 253 -17.13 -34.96 -48.58
CA PRO A 253 -16.34 -35.30 -49.77
C PRO A 253 -15.51 -34.16 -50.36
N LEU A 254 -15.58 -32.96 -49.78
CA LEU A 254 -14.84 -31.79 -50.22
C LEU A 254 -13.72 -31.41 -49.26
N GLN A 255 -13.58 -32.09 -48.12
CA GLN A 255 -12.63 -31.77 -47.06
C GLN A 255 -12.08 -33.03 -46.42
N SER A 256 -10.76 -33.16 -46.41
CA SER A 256 -10.04 -34.30 -45.83
C SER A 256 -10.17 -34.46 -44.31
N ASP A 257 -10.82 -33.50 -43.66
CA ASP A 257 -11.04 -33.41 -42.21
C ASP A 257 -12.42 -32.74 -42.08
N SER A 258 -13.41 -33.59 -41.85
CA SER A 258 -14.82 -33.27 -41.97
C SER A 258 -15.34 -32.40 -40.83
N ASP A 259 -14.86 -32.64 -39.63
CA ASP A 259 -15.27 -31.97 -38.40
C ASP A 259 -14.22 -30.97 -37.88
N ASN A 260 -13.03 -30.93 -38.50
CA ASN A 260 -11.91 -30.04 -38.20
C ASN A 260 -11.34 -30.26 -36.78
N ASP A 261 -11.31 -31.51 -36.33
CA ASP A 261 -10.86 -31.91 -35.00
C ASP A 261 -9.33 -32.10 -34.86
N LEU A 262 -8.57 -31.86 -35.94
CA LEU A 262 -7.10 -32.07 -36.10
C LEU A 262 -6.69 -33.47 -36.58
N ILE A 263 -7.65 -34.36 -36.81
CA ILE A 263 -7.45 -35.65 -37.48
C ILE A 263 -8.17 -35.62 -38.83
N SER A 264 -7.55 -36.23 -39.85
CA SER A 264 -8.23 -36.43 -41.14
C SER A 264 -9.09 -37.69 -41.13
N ASP A 265 -10.19 -37.67 -41.86
CA ASP A 265 -11.18 -38.76 -41.92
C ASP A 265 -10.55 -40.15 -42.20
N GLU A 266 -9.53 -40.22 -43.08
CA GLU A 266 -8.81 -41.46 -43.39
C GLU A 266 -8.13 -42.12 -42.17
N VAL A 267 -7.71 -41.32 -41.20
CA VAL A 267 -7.02 -41.76 -39.98
C VAL A 267 -8.03 -42.34 -39.00
N GLU A 268 -9.21 -41.76 -38.91
CA GLU A 268 -10.25 -42.12 -37.95
C GLU A 268 -10.93 -43.45 -38.30
N VAL A 269 -11.17 -43.68 -39.59
CA VAL A 269 -11.73 -44.95 -40.07
C VAL A 269 -10.70 -46.09 -40.07
N THR A 270 -9.42 -45.81 -39.81
CA THR A 270 -8.36 -46.81 -39.86
C THR A 270 -8.41 -47.79 -38.69
N PHE A 271 -8.58 -49.08 -39.00
CA PHE A 271 -8.47 -50.16 -38.01
C PHE A 271 -7.02 -50.70 -37.88
N GLY A 272 -6.43 -50.54 -36.69
CA GLY A 272 -5.12 -51.10 -36.34
C GLY A 272 -3.99 -50.06 -36.37
N SER A 273 -2.76 -50.50 -36.62
CA SER A 273 -1.59 -49.63 -36.51
C SER A 273 -1.38 -48.77 -37.76
N LEU A 274 -1.34 -47.45 -37.59
CA LEU A 274 -1.07 -46.44 -38.60
C LEU A 274 0.31 -45.80 -38.41
N THR A 275 0.88 -45.25 -39.48
CA THR A 275 2.05 -44.38 -39.44
C THR A 275 1.65 -42.98 -39.87
N LEU A 276 1.65 -42.03 -38.94
CA LEU A 276 1.29 -40.63 -39.20
C LEU A 276 2.50 -39.80 -39.62
N GLU A 277 2.31 -38.90 -40.59
CA GLU A 277 3.32 -37.88 -40.93
C GLU A 277 3.21 -36.64 -40.02
N ASN A 278 2.02 -36.33 -39.51
CA ASN A 278 1.74 -35.26 -38.55
C ASN A 278 0.90 -35.83 -37.39
N HIS A 279 1.20 -35.45 -36.16
CA HIS A 279 0.43 -35.78 -34.94
C HIS A 279 0.47 -34.54 -34.04
N CYS A 280 -0.69 -34.01 -33.64
CA CYS A 280 -0.82 -32.79 -32.80
C CYS A 280 -0.14 -31.55 -33.37
N GLY A 281 -0.31 -31.30 -34.68
CA GLY A 281 0.34 -30.19 -35.37
C GLY A 281 1.87 -30.34 -35.53
N VAL A 282 2.50 -31.41 -35.02
CA VAL A 282 3.95 -31.65 -35.11
C VAL A 282 4.25 -32.74 -36.15
N ARG A 283 5.21 -32.47 -37.03
CA ARG A 283 5.70 -33.46 -38.01
C ARG A 283 6.41 -34.62 -37.30
N GLN A 284 5.82 -35.80 -37.36
CA GLN A 284 6.39 -37.01 -36.78
C GLN A 284 7.35 -37.70 -37.76
N ASN A 285 8.27 -38.52 -37.23
CA ASN A 285 9.12 -39.35 -38.06
C ASN A 285 8.39 -40.66 -38.41
N PRO A 286 7.98 -40.89 -39.67
CA PRO A 286 7.10 -42.00 -40.06
C PRO A 286 7.72 -43.39 -39.86
N ALA A 287 9.01 -43.47 -39.49
CA ALA A 287 9.71 -44.73 -39.20
C ALA A 287 9.67 -45.18 -37.73
N LEU A 288 9.07 -44.39 -36.81
CA LEU A 288 9.23 -44.60 -35.36
C LEU A 288 7.93 -44.78 -34.56
N VAL A 289 6.77 -44.40 -35.09
CA VAL A 289 5.51 -44.41 -34.34
C VAL A 289 4.50 -45.27 -35.08
N GLY A 290 4.19 -46.44 -34.52
CA GLY A 290 3.03 -47.23 -34.92
C GLY A 290 1.95 -47.01 -33.88
N MET A 291 1.12 -45.99 -34.07
CA MET A 291 -0.04 -45.70 -33.22
C MET A 291 -1.25 -46.50 -33.71
N LEU A 292 -2.16 -46.84 -32.81
CA LEU A 292 -3.44 -47.42 -33.20
C LEU A 292 -4.35 -46.28 -33.65
N GLY A 293 -5.21 -46.48 -34.67
CA GLY A 293 -6.23 -45.49 -35.01
C GLY A 293 -7.16 -45.20 -33.80
N PRO A 294 -7.73 -43.99 -33.71
CA PRO A 294 -8.41 -43.50 -32.50
C PRO A 294 -9.47 -44.47 -31.98
N PHE A 295 -10.36 -44.92 -32.86
CA PHE A 295 -11.47 -45.81 -32.49
C PHE A 295 -11.18 -47.31 -32.66
N SER A 296 -9.92 -47.68 -32.93
CA SER A 296 -9.54 -49.10 -33.17
C SER A 296 -9.90 -50.03 -32.00
N SER A 297 -10.03 -49.48 -30.78
CA SER A 297 -10.38 -50.23 -29.58
C SER A 297 -11.87 -50.61 -29.52
N ASN A 298 -12.72 -49.82 -30.17
CA ASN A 298 -14.18 -49.92 -30.16
C ASN A 298 -14.68 -50.86 -31.27
N LEU A 299 -13.87 -51.07 -32.32
CA LEU A 299 -14.17 -51.92 -33.46
C LEU A 299 -13.70 -53.38 -33.28
N GLN A 300 -14.50 -54.35 -33.72
CA GLN A 300 -14.09 -55.77 -33.67
C GLN A 300 -13.16 -56.17 -34.84
N ASN A 301 -13.33 -55.54 -35.99
CA ASN A 301 -12.53 -55.73 -37.21
C ASN A 301 -12.77 -54.57 -38.20
N SER A 302 -11.95 -54.47 -39.24
CA SER A 302 -12.00 -53.39 -40.25
C SER A 302 -13.27 -53.33 -41.13
N ALA A 303 -14.22 -54.25 -40.98
CA ALA A 303 -15.50 -54.24 -41.71
C ALA A 303 -16.69 -54.05 -40.76
N ASP A 304 -16.43 -53.82 -39.47
CA ASP A 304 -17.45 -53.55 -38.46
C ASP A 304 -17.69 -52.05 -38.40
N VAL A 305 -18.79 -51.59 -39.00
CA VAL A 305 -19.21 -50.17 -39.00
C VAL A 305 -20.32 -49.89 -37.99
N SER A 306 -20.66 -50.88 -37.16
CA SER A 306 -21.82 -50.76 -36.26
C SER A 306 -21.64 -49.67 -35.20
N TRP A 307 -20.42 -49.46 -34.73
CA TRP A 307 -20.11 -48.45 -33.72
C TRP A 307 -20.16 -47.01 -34.28
N PHE A 308 -19.72 -46.79 -35.52
CA PHE A 308 -19.85 -45.51 -36.25
C PHE A 308 -21.29 -45.16 -36.66
N SER A 309 -22.26 -46.03 -36.36
CA SER A 309 -23.69 -45.77 -36.61
C SER A 309 -24.48 -45.55 -35.31
N GLU A 310 -23.78 -45.51 -34.19
CA GLU A 310 -24.33 -45.11 -32.90
C GLU A 310 -24.11 -43.60 -32.72
N ASP A 311 -24.95 -43.00 -31.89
CA ASP A 311 -24.92 -41.59 -31.49
C ASP A 311 -24.80 -41.64 -29.95
N MET A 312 -23.58 -41.45 -29.44
CA MET A 312 -23.26 -41.69 -28.02
C MET A 312 -23.63 -40.50 -27.15
N ASP A 313 -23.48 -39.27 -27.63
CA ASP A 313 -23.74 -38.03 -26.91
C ASP A 313 -25.16 -37.48 -27.13
N GLY A 314 -25.85 -37.94 -28.17
CA GLY A 314 -27.22 -37.57 -28.51
C GLY A 314 -27.35 -36.25 -29.27
N ASP A 315 -26.29 -35.75 -29.91
CA ASP A 315 -26.29 -34.50 -30.67
C ASP A 315 -26.89 -34.64 -32.09
N GLY A 316 -27.12 -35.88 -32.54
CA GLY A 316 -27.68 -36.23 -33.83
C GLY A 316 -26.64 -36.47 -34.93
N ARG A 317 -25.34 -36.39 -34.62
CA ARG A 317 -24.24 -36.92 -35.42
C ARG A 317 -23.95 -38.35 -35.00
N LEU A 318 -23.22 -39.06 -35.84
CA LEU A 318 -22.85 -40.44 -35.60
C LEU A 318 -21.39 -40.46 -35.19
N ASN A 319 -21.06 -41.29 -34.20
CA ASN A 319 -19.70 -41.41 -33.66
C ASN A 319 -18.65 -41.51 -34.77
N GLY A 320 -17.46 -40.97 -34.52
CA GLY A 320 -16.29 -41.08 -35.40
C GLY A 320 -16.14 -39.89 -36.35
N PRO A 321 -15.71 -40.06 -37.62
CA PRO A 321 -15.02 -39.00 -38.38
C PRO A 321 -15.82 -37.76 -38.79
N SER A 322 -17.11 -37.74 -38.47
CA SER A 322 -17.99 -36.61 -38.76
C SER A 322 -18.46 -35.90 -37.49
N ASP A 323 -18.09 -36.47 -36.35
CA ASP A 323 -18.49 -36.07 -35.03
C ASP A 323 -17.27 -35.59 -34.26
N TRP A 324 -17.24 -34.27 -34.12
CA TRP A 324 -16.19 -33.53 -33.47
C TRP A 324 -15.89 -33.99 -32.03
N ASP A 325 -16.89 -34.50 -31.30
CA ASP A 325 -16.81 -34.86 -29.87
C ASP A 325 -17.67 -36.12 -29.64
N THR A 326 -17.09 -37.29 -29.91
CA THR A 326 -17.83 -38.56 -29.95
C THR A 326 -18.51 -38.90 -28.63
N ASP A 327 -17.97 -38.47 -27.47
CA ASP A 327 -18.54 -38.82 -26.18
C ASP A 327 -19.24 -37.67 -25.43
N GLY A 328 -19.22 -36.48 -26.01
CA GLY A 328 -20.00 -35.31 -25.61
C GLY A 328 -19.46 -34.60 -24.37
N ASP A 329 -18.16 -34.67 -24.13
CA ASP A 329 -17.52 -34.11 -22.94
C ASP A 329 -16.92 -32.71 -23.15
N GLY A 330 -16.98 -32.22 -24.38
CA GLY A 330 -16.57 -30.88 -24.79
C GLY A 330 -15.14 -30.81 -25.33
N MET A 331 -14.37 -31.91 -25.28
CA MET A 331 -13.08 -32.03 -25.94
C MET A 331 -13.24 -32.66 -27.33
N PRO A 332 -12.47 -32.23 -28.34
CA PRO A 332 -12.46 -32.91 -29.61
C PRO A 332 -11.73 -34.25 -29.59
N ASP A 333 -12.24 -35.19 -30.37
CA ASP A 333 -11.66 -36.52 -30.56
C ASP A 333 -10.18 -36.43 -30.97
N GLY A 334 -9.83 -35.45 -31.80
CA GLY A 334 -8.47 -35.19 -32.23
C GLY A 334 -7.52 -34.67 -31.16
N PHE A 335 -8.00 -33.87 -30.21
CA PHE A 335 -7.22 -33.46 -29.03
C PHE A 335 -7.00 -34.65 -28.08
N GLU A 336 -8.02 -35.48 -27.89
CA GLU A 336 -7.91 -36.65 -27.03
C GLU A 336 -6.99 -37.72 -27.63
N TYR A 337 -7.07 -37.93 -28.93
CA TYR A 337 -6.15 -38.82 -29.64
C TYR A 337 -4.70 -38.31 -29.60
N CYS A 338 -4.54 -36.99 -29.55
CA CYS A 338 -3.26 -36.36 -29.37
C CYS A 338 -2.55 -36.83 -28.09
N PHE A 339 -3.32 -36.94 -27.02
CA PHE A 339 -2.89 -37.39 -25.70
C PHE A 339 -3.49 -38.75 -25.32
N ASN A 340 -3.59 -39.69 -26.27
CA ASN A 340 -4.19 -41.04 -26.11
C ASN A 340 -3.55 -41.93 -25.01
N ASP A 341 -2.42 -41.51 -24.43
CA ASP A 341 -1.89 -42.16 -23.22
C ASP A 341 -2.68 -41.78 -21.95
N LEU A 342 -3.42 -40.66 -21.96
CA LEU A 342 -4.20 -40.08 -20.87
C LEU A 342 -5.70 -39.95 -21.20
N LEU A 343 -6.02 -39.42 -22.39
CA LEU A 343 -7.38 -39.11 -22.86
C LEU A 343 -7.90 -40.19 -23.82
N ASN A 344 -9.22 -40.27 -23.99
CA ASN A 344 -9.83 -41.27 -24.86
C ASN A 344 -11.16 -40.76 -25.43
N PRO A 345 -11.27 -40.64 -26.79
CA PRO A 345 -12.45 -40.22 -27.57
C PRO A 345 -13.78 -40.98 -27.39
N SER A 346 -13.91 -41.78 -26.34
CA SER A 346 -15.08 -42.60 -26.07
C SER A 346 -15.35 -42.76 -24.58
N ASN A 347 -14.74 -41.91 -23.75
CA ASN A 347 -14.83 -41.89 -22.31
C ASN A 347 -14.92 -40.45 -21.74
N ALA A 348 -16.12 -39.87 -21.78
CA ALA A 348 -16.48 -38.54 -21.25
C ALA A 348 -16.14 -38.20 -19.77
N SER A 349 -15.51 -39.11 -19.03
CA SER A 349 -15.07 -38.89 -17.64
C SER A 349 -13.62 -38.43 -17.53
N ASP A 350 -12.83 -38.48 -18.59
CA ASP A 350 -11.43 -38.04 -18.59
C ASP A 350 -11.25 -36.56 -18.95
N SER A 351 -12.29 -35.80 -19.30
CA SER A 351 -12.27 -34.31 -19.26
C SER A 351 -12.05 -33.70 -17.87
N PHE A 352 -12.51 -34.36 -16.80
CA PHE A 352 -12.53 -33.78 -15.43
C PHE A 352 -11.23 -33.82 -14.62
N PRO A 353 -10.39 -34.87 -14.71
CA PRO A 353 -9.12 -34.91 -13.99
C PRO A 353 -8.18 -33.78 -14.41
N ASP A 354 -7.35 -33.36 -13.45
CA ASP A 354 -6.17 -32.51 -13.65
C ASP A 354 -4.97 -33.48 -13.53
N GLY A 355 -4.35 -33.78 -14.68
CA GLY A 355 -3.40 -34.89 -14.83
C GLY A 355 -2.03 -34.59 -14.22
N ASP A 356 -1.63 -33.33 -14.23
CA ASP A 356 -0.33 -32.81 -13.87
C ASP A 356 -0.34 -31.85 -12.66
N ASP A 357 -1.51 -31.64 -12.06
CA ASP A 357 -1.79 -30.84 -10.86
C ASP A 357 -1.43 -29.34 -11.04
N ASP A 358 -1.62 -28.80 -12.24
CA ASP A 358 -1.30 -27.41 -12.60
C ASP A 358 -2.45 -26.41 -12.35
N GLY A 359 -3.67 -26.93 -12.14
CA GLY A 359 -4.88 -26.14 -11.90
C GLY A 359 -5.89 -26.12 -13.06
N LEU A 360 -5.55 -26.71 -14.22
CA LEU A 360 -6.47 -26.94 -15.34
C LEU A 360 -6.93 -28.40 -15.34
N SER A 361 -8.22 -28.61 -15.57
CA SER A 361 -8.69 -29.93 -15.98
C SER A 361 -8.37 -30.15 -17.45
N ASN A 362 -8.29 -31.40 -17.89
CA ASN A 362 -8.02 -31.75 -19.30
C ASN A 362 -8.91 -31.00 -20.31
N LEU A 363 -10.20 -30.75 -19.99
CA LEU A 363 -11.07 -29.92 -20.83
C LEU A 363 -10.64 -28.43 -20.87
N ALA A 364 -10.24 -27.89 -19.72
CA ALA A 364 -9.83 -26.49 -19.61
C ALA A 364 -8.54 -26.21 -20.38
N GLU A 365 -7.66 -27.20 -20.50
CA GLU A 365 -6.45 -27.15 -21.33
C GLU A 365 -6.75 -27.05 -22.82
N TYR A 366 -7.78 -27.78 -23.28
CA TYR A 366 -8.31 -27.60 -24.63
C TYR A 366 -8.96 -26.21 -24.78
N GLU A 367 -9.72 -25.73 -23.78
CA GLU A 367 -10.35 -24.41 -23.80
C GLU A 367 -9.32 -23.25 -23.91
N VAL A 368 -8.05 -23.45 -23.53
CA VAL A 368 -6.96 -22.48 -23.79
C VAL A 368 -6.86 -22.14 -25.29
N ALA A 369 -7.03 -23.14 -26.16
CA ALA A 369 -7.00 -22.95 -27.61
C ALA A 369 -8.17 -22.11 -28.14
N ILE A 370 -9.30 -22.04 -27.42
CA ILE A 370 -10.44 -21.19 -27.81
C ILE A 370 -10.03 -19.71 -27.72
N ASN A 371 -9.24 -19.36 -26.70
CA ASN A 371 -8.79 -17.98 -26.47
C ASN A 371 -7.61 -17.59 -27.37
N TRP A 372 -6.67 -18.51 -27.58
CA TRP A 372 -5.39 -18.22 -28.21
C TRP A 372 -5.18 -18.83 -29.61
N GLY A 373 -6.15 -19.62 -30.09
CA GLY A 373 -6.19 -20.23 -31.43
C GLY A 373 -6.09 -21.77 -31.39
N PRO A 374 -6.60 -22.47 -32.42
CA PRO A 374 -6.82 -23.93 -32.41
C PRO A 374 -5.55 -24.79 -32.31
N GLU A 375 -4.36 -24.20 -32.47
CA GLU A 375 -3.07 -24.89 -32.33
C GLU A 375 -2.38 -24.59 -30.99
N ASN A 376 -2.97 -23.79 -30.10
CA ASN A 376 -2.36 -23.26 -28.87
C ASN A 376 -3.05 -23.79 -27.60
N PHE A 377 -3.42 -25.08 -27.59
CA PHE A 377 -3.76 -25.82 -26.38
C PHE A 377 -2.49 -26.19 -25.59
N THR A 378 -2.66 -26.45 -24.30
CA THR A 378 -1.63 -26.92 -23.37
C THR A 378 -1.54 -28.45 -23.37
N ASP A 379 -0.48 -29.02 -22.81
CA ASP A 379 -0.26 -30.47 -22.72
C ASP A 379 -0.79 -31.01 -21.37
N PRO A 380 -1.85 -31.84 -21.36
CA PRO A 380 -2.45 -32.42 -20.14
C PRO A 380 -1.57 -33.31 -19.26
N SER A 381 -0.32 -33.48 -19.65
CA SER A 381 0.67 -34.26 -18.93
C SER A 381 1.91 -33.48 -18.54
N ASP A 382 2.03 -32.21 -18.94
CA ASP A 382 3.15 -31.33 -18.66
C ASP A 382 2.63 -30.02 -18.05
N PRO A 383 2.84 -29.78 -16.74
CA PRO A 383 2.23 -28.66 -16.03
C PRO A 383 2.81 -27.28 -16.42
N ASP A 384 3.67 -27.21 -17.43
CA ASP A 384 4.40 -26.03 -17.93
C ASP A 384 4.81 -26.33 -19.38
N THR A 385 3.88 -26.10 -20.30
CA THR A 385 3.96 -26.54 -21.70
C THR A 385 5.14 -25.90 -22.44
N ASP A 386 5.49 -24.65 -22.13
CA ASP A 386 6.62 -23.96 -22.77
C ASP A 386 7.93 -23.96 -21.96
N ASN A 387 7.90 -24.51 -20.75
CA ASN A 387 9.02 -24.69 -19.85
C ASN A 387 9.68 -23.38 -19.40
N ASP A 388 8.89 -22.33 -19.21
CA ASP A 388 9.37 -21.02 -18.74
C ASP A 388 9.37 -20.87 -17.21
N GLY A 389 8.79 -21.85 -16.50
CA GLY A 389 8.75 -21.93 -15.05
C GLY A 389 7.43 -21.46 -14.42
N MET A 390 6.47 -21.04 -15.24
CA MET A 390 5.09 -20.75 -14.86
C MET A 390 4.19 -21.90 -15.31
N PRO A 391 3.23 -22.35 -14.50
CA PRO A 391 2.30 -23.39 -14.90
C PRO A 391 1.19 -22.87 -15.79
N ASP A 392 0.78 -23.71 -16.73
CA ASP A 392 -0.23 -23.37 -17.74
C ASP A 392 -1.54 -22.89 -17.11
N GLY A 393 -1.96 -23.55 -16.03
CA GLY A 393 -3.14 -23.14 -15.26
C GLY A 393 -3.04 -21.81 -14.56
N TRP A 394 -1.85 -21.44 -14.07
CA TRP A 394 -1.66 -20.11 -13.51
C TRP A 394 -1.68 -19.07 -14.64
N GLU A 395 -0.92 -19.28 -15.70
CA GLU A 395 -0.86 -18.37 -16.85
C GLU A 395 -2.23 -18.13 -17.48
N PHE A 396 -3.02 -19.19 -17.68
CA PHE A 396 -4.37 -19.08 -18.22
C PHE A 396 -5.29 -18.24 -17.31
N THR A 397 -5.24 -18.45 -15.98
CA THR A 397 -6.04 -17.67 -15.04
C THR A 397 -5.59 -16.21 -14.94
N SER A 398 -4.29 -15.96 -15.12
CA SER A 398 -3.66 -14.65 -15.12
C SER A 398 -3.76 -13.93 -16.48
N GLY A 399 -4.27 -14.59 -17.52
CA GLY A 399 -4.41 -14.01 -18.86
C GLY A 399 -3.11 -13.92 -19.67
N LEU A 400 -2.06 -14.63 -19.24
CA LEU A 400 -0.83 -14.86 -19.98
C LEU A 400 -1.01 -16.00 -21.00
N HIS A 401 0.00 -16.24 -21.83
CA HIS A 401 -0.07 -17.24 -22.88
C HIS A 401 0.73 -18.50 -22.52
N PRO A 402 0.09 -19.65 -22.17
CA PRO A 402 0.71 -20.90 -21.68
C PRO A 402 1.65 -21.68 -22.63
N LYS A 403 2.12 -21.06 -23.71
CA LYS A 403 2.89 -21.73 -24.78
C LYS A 403 4.01 -20.83 -25.32
N TYR A 404 4.07 -19.59 -24.86
CA TYR A 404 5.08 -18.65 -25.25
C TYR A 404 5.78 -18.13 -24.01
N ASP A 405 7.06 -18.53 -23.84
CA ASP A 405 7.96 -18.02 -22.81
C ASP A 405 7.88 -16.48 -22.71
N ASP A 406 7.08 -16.04 -21.74
CA ASP A 406 6.83 -14.65 -21.38
C ASP A 406 7.24 -14.38 -19.91
N SER A 407 7.88 -15.35 -19.27
CA SER A 407 8.49 -15.28 -17.93
C SER A 407 9.27 -14.01 -17.58
N VAL A 408 9.91 -13.36 -18.56
CA VAL A 408 10.73 -12.14 -18.37
C VAL A 408 10.02 -10.84 -18.75
N ASP A 409 8.82 -10.95 -19.29
CA ASP A 409 7.98 -9.80 -19.58
C ASP A 409 7.39 -9.25 -18.28
N ASP A 410 7.04 -7.97 -18.33
CA ASP A 410 6.49 -7.18 -17.22
C ASP A 410 5.45 -6.24 -17.88
N PRO A 411 4.22 -6.73 -18.11
CA PRO A 411 3.19 -6.03 -18.86
C PRO A 411 2.61 -4.81 -18.14
N ASP A 412 2.55 -4.86 -16.82
CA ASP A 412 1.89 -3.88 -15.95
C ASP A 412 2.85 -2.86 -15.31
N MET A 413 4.17 -3.12 -15.35
CA MET A 413 5.26 -2.22 -14.98
C MET A 413 5.19 -1.77 -13.52
N ASP A 414 5.08 -2.72 -12.63
CA ASP A 414 4.89 -2.53 -11.19
C ASP A 414 6.18 -2.70 -10.35
N GLY A 415 7.28 -3.09 -10.98
CA GLY A 415 8.62 -3.15 -10.38
C GLY A 415 9.06 -1.87 -9.64
N TYR A 416 9.93 -2.05 -8.64
CA TYR A 416 10.27 -1.03 -7.65
C TYR A 416 11.79 -0.78 -7.51
N ASP A 417 12.19 0.49 -7.49
CA ASP A 417 13.56 0.98 -7.26
C ASP A 417 13.92 0.89 -5.77
N VAL A 418 14.44 -0.28 -5.36
CA VAL A 418 14.65 -0.65 -3.95
C VAL A 418 15.79 0.15 -3.33
N ASP A 419 16.86 0.39 -4.08
CA ASP A 419 18.03 1.10 -3.56
C ASP A 419 17.92 2.63 -3.72
N GLY A 420 16.90 3.09 -4.45
CA GLY A 420 16.53 4.50 -4.63
C GLY A 420 17.48 5.27 -5.55
N ASP A 421 18.29 4.57 -6.35
CA ASP A 421 19.28 5.17 -7.24
C ASP A 421 18.70 5.50 -8.64
N GLY A 422 17.52 4.96 -8.96
CA GLY A 422 16.75 5.17 -10.19
C GLY A 422 16.04 6.51 -10.31
N ALA A 423 15.84 7.22 -9.20
CA ALA A 423 15.07 8.47 -9.15
C ALA A 423 15.75 9.65 -9.88
N VAL A 424 15.13 10.16 -10.96
CA VAL A 424 15.60 11.35 -11.68
C VAL A 424 15.14 12.63 -10.97
N ARG A 425 16.08 13.30 -10.28
CA ARG A 425 15.81 14.54 -9.51
C ARG A 425 16.71 15.70 -9.96
N PHE A 426 16.36 16.91 -9.51
CA PHE A 426 17.23 18.08 -9.65
C PHE A 426 18.27 18.15 -8.53
N GLU A 427 19.55 18.01 -8.87
CA GLU A 427 20.64 18.13 -7.88
C GLU A 427 20.72 19.54 -7.24
N GLN A 428 20.47 20.60 -8.02
CA GLN A 428 20.57 21.99 -7.59
C GLN A 428 19.41 22.82 -8.16
N LEU A 429 18.32 22.94 -7.40
CA LEU A 429 17.19 23.79 -7.77
C LEU A 429 17.47 25.24 -7.34
N VAL A 430 17.52 26.18 -8.30
CA VAL A 430 17.63 27.63 -8.04
C VAL A 430 16.34 28.30 -8.52
N GLY A 431 15.40 28.54 -7.60
CA GLY A 431 14.08 29.07 -7.93
C GLY A 431 13.06 27.97 -8.23
N THR A 432 12.17 28.20 -9.19
CA THR A 432 11.20 27.20 -9.67
C THR A 432 11.66 26.64 -11.03
N ALA A 433 11.35 25.37 -11.29
CA ALA A 433 11.67 24.69 -12.54
C ALA A 433 10.38 24.30 -13.27
N GLU A 434 10.29 24.62 -14.57
CA GLU A 434 9.16 24.27 -15.43
C GLU A 434 9.51 23.05 -16.29
N VAL A 435 8.56 22.14 -16.51
CA VAL A 435 8.73 20.98 -17.43
C VAL A 435 8.65 21.48 -18.87
N GLU A 436 9.78 21.45 -19.61
CA GLU A 436 9.83 21.90 -21.02
C GLU A 436 9.49 20.77 -21.99
N SER A 437 10.10 19.59 -21.80
CA SER A 437 9.81 18.41 -22.62
C SER A 437 10.30 17.13 -21.95
N ILE A 438 9.50 16.07 -22.05
CA ILE A 438 9.89 14.70 -21.68
C ILE A 438 10.25 13.97 -22.98
N MET A 439 11.40 13.29 -23.03
CA MET A 439 11.94 12.64 -24.24
C MET A 439 11.86 11.11 -24.20
N VAL A 440 11.19 10.58 -23.19
CA VAL A 440 11.04 9.15 -22.95
C VAL A 440 9.57 8.82 -22.74
N GLU A 441 9.19 7.59 -23.06
CA GLU A 441 7.84 7.05 -22.84
C GLU A 441 7.92 5.96 -21.73
N LEU A 442 6.78 5.63 -21.12
CA LEU A 442 6.68 4.52 -20.17
C LEU A 442 7.12 3.20 -20.86
N GLY A 443 7.83 2.34 -20.14
CA GLY A 443 8.40 1.10 -20.67
C GLY A 443 9.63 1.28 -21.58
N GLN A 444 10.09 2.51 -21.83
CA GLN A 444 11.27 2.73 -22.68
C GLN A 444 12.57 2.39 -21.93
N PHE A 445 13.39 1.52 -22.54
CA PHE A 445 14.75 1.26 -22.07
C PHE A 445 15.67 2.49 -22.28
N VAL A 446 16.33 2.92 -21.20
CA VAL A 446 17.26 4.05 -21.15
C VAL A 446 18.61 3.62 -20.58
N THR A 447 19.68 4.28 -21.02
CA THR A 447 21.03 4.00 -20.52
C THR A 447 21.54 5.15 -19.67
N VAL A 448 22.40 4.84 -18.70
CA VAL A 448 23.00 5.83 -17.80
C VAL A 448 23.58 7.03 -18.56
N ASN A 449 23.38 8.24 -18.03
CA ASN A 449 23.79 9.53 -18.61
C ASN A 449 23.10 9.94 -19.93
N THR A 450 22.09 9.21 -20.40
CA THR A 450 21.24 9.70 -21.49
C THR A 450 20.31 10.80 -20.98
N THR A 451 20.05 11.81 -21.81
CA THR A 451 19.11 12.87 -21.44
C THR A 451 17.69 12.34 -21.62
N VAL A 452 16.90 12.41 -20.56
CA VAL A 452 15.54 11.86 -20.49
C VAL A 452 14.46 12.95 -20.46
N ALA A 453 14.78 14.12 -19.91
CA ALA A 453 13.89 15.28 -19.90
C ALA A 453 14.67 16.60 -19.99
N TRP A 454 13.96 17.65 -20.37
CA TRP A 454 14.43 19.03 -20.32
C TRP A 454 13.58 19.84 -19.36
N ALA A 455 14.26 20.55 -18.49
CA ALA A 455 13.64 21.43 -17.52
C ALA A 455 14.08 22.87 -17.78
N LYS A 456 13.15 23.81 -17.63
CA LYS A 456 13.38 25.23 -17.88
C LYS A 456 13.43 25.98 -16.55
N ILE A 457 14.59 26.56 -16.25
CA ILE A 457 14.86 27.26 -14.98
C ILE A 457 15.19 28.73 -15.22
N VAL A 458 15.07 29.56 -14.17
CA VAL A 458 15.44 30.98 -14.22
C VAL A 458 16.81 31.19 -13.56
N GLU A 459 17.85 31.36 -14.37
CA GLU A 459 19.20 31.69 -13.90
C GLU A 459 19.57 33.13 -14.33
N ASN A 460 19.97 33.99 -13.39
CA ASN A 460 20.33 35.40 -13.67
C ASN A 460 19.25 36.21 -14.42
N SER A 461 17.98 35.98 -14.10
CA SER A 461 16.82 36.59 -14.80
C SER A 461 16.69 36.24 -16.29
N GLN A 462 17.29 35.12 -16.74
CA GLN A 462 17.09 34.55 -18.06
C GLN A 462 16.63 33.08 -17.95
N TYR A 463 15.77 32.65 -18.86
CA TYR A 463 15.36 31.25 -18.96
C TYR A 463 16.48 30.41 -19.59
N VAL A 464 16.84 29.29 -18.94
CA VAL A 464 17.85 28.32 -19.38
C VAL A 464 17.23 26.93 -19.33
N ASN A 465 17.44 26.14 -20.39
CA ASN A 465 17.02 24.74 -20.42
C ASN A 465 18.16 23.85 -19.94
N VAL A 466 17.89 23.03 -18.92
CA VAL A 466 18.83 22.10 -18.29
C VAL A 466 18.42 20.67 -18.64
N PRO A 467 19.34 19.83 -19.14
CA PRO A 467 19.06 18.43 -19.42
C PRO A 467 19.09 17.62 -18.11
N LEU A 468 18.01 16.90 -17.82
CA LEU A 468 17.98 15.85 -16.80
C LEU A 468 18.43 14.53 -17.43
N LYS A 469 19.28 13.80 -16.71
CA LYS A 469 19.91 12.57 -17.20
C LYS A 469 19.50 11.37 -16.36
N ALA A 470 19.42 10.22 -16.99
CA ALA A 470 19.23 8.94 -16.31
C ALA A 470 20.41 8.65 -15.36
N PRO A 471 20.16 8.42 -14.05
CA PRO A 471 21.19 8.03 -13.09
C PRO A 471 21.70 6.61 -13.33
N VAL A 472 20.79 5.69 -13.72
CA VAL A 472 21.08 4.26 -13.97
C VAL A 472 20.64 3.80 -15.36
N THR A 473 20.89 2.53 -15.66
CA THR A 473 20.47 1.87 -16.91
C THR A 473 19.32 0.94 -16.61
N GLY A 474 18.18 1.17 -17.23
CA GLY A 474 16.94 0.49 -16.88
C GLY A 474 15.77 0.93 -17.74
N TYR A 475 14.57 0.65 -17.27
CA TYR A 475 13.30 0.94 -17.94
C TYR A 475 12.57 2.05 -17.18
N VAL A 476 11.77 2.87 -17.88
CA VAL A 476 11.04 3.98 -17.26
C VAL A 476 9.67 3.50 -16.77
N TYR A 477 9.47 3.38 -15.45
CA TYR A 477 8.25 2.83 -14.84
C TYR A 477 7.26 3.93 -14.46
N SER A 478 7.74 5.09 -14.02
CA SER A 478 6.87 6.20 -13.63
C SER A 478 7.38 7.54 -14.17
N ILE A 479 6.46 8.42 -14.58
CA ILE A 479 6.78 9.79 -15.01
C ILE A 479 5.83 10.79 -14.34
N PRO A 480 5.97 11.08 -13.03
CA PRO A 480 5.12 12.06 -12.34
C PRO A 480 5.15 13.45 -12.99
N ALA A 481 6.27 13.83 -13.61
CA ALA A 481 6.40 15.10 -14.34
C ALA A 481 5.48 15.20 -15.58
N GLN A 482 4.95 14.08 -16.09
CA GLN A 482 4.04 14.08 -17.24
C GLN A 482 2.72 14.78 -16.90
N LYS A 483 2.18 14.58 -15.69
CA LYS A 483 0.96 15.27 -15.21
C LYS A 483 1.14 16.80 -15.23
N LEU A 484 2.32 17.27 -14.80
CA LEU A 484 2.69 18.69 -14.84
C LEU A 484 2.89 19.22 -16.26
N TYR A 485 3.31 18.38 -17.21
CA TYR A 485 3.47 18.77 -18.61
C TYR A 485 2.14 18.91 -19.34
N ASP A 486 1.22 17.96 -19.13
CA ASP A 486 -0.08 17.91 -19.79
C ASP A 486 -1.10 18.90 -19.20
N GLY A 487 -0.82 19.46 -18.02
CA GLY A 487 -1.64 20.46 -17.35
C GLY A 487 -3.00 19.92 -16.89
N ILE A 488 -3.05 18.61 -16.60
CA ILE A 488 -4.25 17.92 -16.13
C ILE A 488 -4.30 18.04 -14.60
N ASP A 489 -5.39 18.60 -14.10
CA ASP A 489 -5.71 18.65 -12.68
C ASP A 489 -6.06 17.25 -12.17
N ASP A 490 -5.51 16.90 -11.02
CA ASP A 490 -5.91 15.72 -10.28
C ASP A 490 -7.38 15.89 -9.85
N MET A 491 -8.29 15.17 -10.50
CA MET A 491 -9.64 14.97 -10.00
C MET A 491 -9.54 14.13 -8.71
N GLY A 492 -9.38 14.78 -7.56
CA GLY A 492 -9.27 14.00 -6.31
C GLY A 492 -9.44 14.72 -4.98
N THR A 493 -9.22 16.04 -4.86
CA THR A 493 -9.38 16.72 -3.56
C THR A 493 -10.41 17.84 -3.63
N ASP A 494 -11.50 17.66 -2.88
CA ASP A 494 -12.50 18.69 -2.58
C ASP A 494 -11.88 19.74 -1.64
N ASP A 495 -10.97 20.57 -2.17
CA ASP A 495 -10.64 21.83 -1.52
C ASP A 495 -11.17 22.99 -2.36
N THR A 496 -12.29 23.54 -1.90
CA THR A 496 -12.95 24.73 -2.40
C THR A 496 -12.13 26.02 -2.19
N SER A 497 -10.93 26.10 -2.78
CA SER A 497 -10.19 27.34 -2.89
C SER A 497 -10.09 27.80 -4.36
N ASP A 498 -10.73 28.95 -4.61
CA ASP A 498 -10.74 29.70 -5.88
C ASP A 498 -9.32 30.23 -6.24
N ASP A 499 -8.35 29.37 -6.57
CA ASP A 499 -7.08 29.78 -7.20
C ASP A 499 -6.46 28.68 -8.09
N ILE A 500 -7.14 28.33 -9.20
CA ILE A 500 -6.57 27.46 -10.24
C ILE A 500 -5.65 28.31 -11.14
N SER A 501 -4.40 28.48 -10.70
CA SER A 501 -3.27 28.74 -11.58
C SER A 501 -2.62 27.40 -11.94
N ILE A 502 -2.64 27.06 -13.22
CA ILE A 502 -1.90 25.94 -13.81
C ILE A 502 -0.41 26.23 -13.63
N GLU A 503 0.19 25.76 -12.54
CA GLU A 503 1.62 25.88 -12.29
C GLU A 503 2.28 24.58 -12.72
N ASN A 504 2.84 24.56 -13.94
CA ASN A 504 3.78 23.52 -14.41
C ASN A 504 5.13 23.61 -13.65
N GLU A 505 5.12 23.99 -12.37
CA GLU A 505 6.29 24.39 -11.61
C GLU A 505 6.65 23.35 -10.53
N VAL A 506 7.84 22.77 -10.66
CA VAL A 506 8.47 21.97 -9.61
C VAL A 506 9.08 22.90 -8.58
N LYS A 507 8.53 22.86 -7.35
CA LYS A 507 8.92 23.73 -6.22
C LYS A 507 9.96 23.10 -5.28
N SER A 508 10.18 21.78 -5.36
CA SER A 508 11.05 21.04 -4.45
C SER A 508 12.16 20.30 -5.18
N ARG A 509 13.37 20.29 -4.60
CA ARG A 509 14.50 19.46 -5.05
C ARG A 509 14.24 17.96 -4.84
N SER A 510 13.32 17.62 -3.93
CA SER A 510 12.97 16.24 -3.61
C SER A 510 11.96 15.65 -4.60
N PHE A 511 11.37 16.45 -5.48
CA PHE A 511 10.40 15.95 -6.45
C PHE A 511 11.08 15.03 -7.49
N VAL A 512 10.54 13.83 -7.64
CA VAL A 512 11.00 12.83 -8.61
C VAL A 512 10.31 13.10 -9.95
N TRP A 513 11.09 13.33 -11.00
CA TRP A 513 10.54 13.60 -12.34
C TRP A 513 10.08 12.33 -13.03
N MET A 514 10.85 11.26 -12.84
CA MET A 514 10.59 9.91 -13.32
C MET A 514 11.44 8.93 -12.50
N THR A 515 10.99 7.69 -12.40
CA THR A 515 11.72 6.57 -11.81
C THR A 515 12.16 5.62 -12.92
N ILE A 516 13.43 5.23 -12.88
CA ILE A 516 14.02 4.25 -13.78
C ILE A 516 14.38 3.03 -12.95
N VAL A 517 13.77 1.89 -13.26
CA VAL A 517 13.99 0.62 -12.55
C VAL A 517 15.02 -0.20 -13.31
N GLU A 518 16.03 -0.73 -12.60
CA GLU A 518 17.07 -1.56 -13.22
C GLU A 518 16.53 -2.93 -13.66
N GLU A 519 17.23 -3.62 -14.55
CA GLU A 519 16.82 -4.95 -15.01
C GLU A 519 16.77 -6.00 -13.88
N SER A 520 17.51 -5.79 -12.79
CA SER A 520 17.49 -6.64 -11.60
C SER A 520 16.39 -6.33 -10.59
N GLU A 521 15.66 -5.23 -10.79
CA GLU A 521 14.61 -4.73 -9.88
C GLU A 521 13.23 -4.76 -10.55
N LYS A 522 13.15 -5.35 -11.75
CA LYS A 522 11.89 -5.68 -12.38
C LYS A 522 11.14 -6.70 -11.54
N TYR A 523 9.83 -6.64 -11.63
CA TYR A 523 8.96 -7.65 -11.12
C TYR A 523 8.29 -8.27 -12.35
N THR A 524 8.79 -9.44 -12.74
CA THR A 524 8.39 -10.12 -13.98
C THR A 524 7.24 -11.09 -13.72
N ASN A 525 6.56 -11.54 -14.77
CA ASN A 525 5.52 -12.59 -14.67
C ASN A 525 5.99 -13.79 -13.80
N LEU A 526 7.24 -14.20 -13.96
CA LEU A 526 7.81 -15.29 -13.18
C LEU A 526 8.02 -14.92 -11.71
N ASP A 527 8.40 -13.68 -11.40
CA ASP A 527 8.56 -13.21 -10.03
C ASP A 527 7.19 -13.17 -9.32
N GLU A 528 6.15 -12.70 -10.00
CA GLU A 528 4.76 -12.68 -9.54
C GLU A 528 4.23 -14.06 -9.21
N TYR A 529 4.45 -15.03 -10.11
CA TYR A 529 4.14 -16.43 -9.86
C TYR A 529 4.92 -16.97 -8.65
N GLN A 530 6.24 -16.71 -8.59
CA GLN A 530 7.10 -17.22 -7.53
C GLN A 530 6.82 -16.61 -6.16
N SER A 531 6.16 -15.45 -6.11
CA SER A 531 5.79 -14.75 -4.88
C SER A 531 4.79 -15.53 -4.03
N LYS A 532 4.13 -16.54 -4.61
CA LYS A 532 3.38 -17.52 -3.82
C LYS A 532 4.25 -18.32 -2.84
N PHE A 533 5.57 -18.37 -3.03
CA PHE A 533 6.52 -19.08 -2.19
C PHE A 533 7.41 -18.11 -1.41
N ASN A 534 7.78 -18.50 -0.19
CA ASN A 534 8.84 -17.81 0.55
C ASN A 534 10.24 -18.28 0.12
N ASP A 535 11.29 -17.67 0.67
CA ASP A 535 12.71 -18.03 0.44
C ASP A 535 13.04 -19.51 0.73
N GLU A 536 12.22 -20.21 1.53
CA GLU A 536 12.35 -21.64 1.83
C GLU A 536 11.55 -22.55 0.89
N GLY A 537 10.84 -21.99 -0.10
CA GLY A 537 9.98 -22.71 -1.03
C GLY A 537 8.65 -23.17 -0.42
N VAL A 538 8.20 -22.53 0.66
CA VAL A 538 6.92 -22.80 1.31
C VAL A 538 5.86 -21.88 0.71
N ALA A 539 4.72 -22.45 0.30
CA ALA A 539 3.61 -21.67 -0.21
C ALA A 539 3.03 -20.77 0.89
N ILE A 540 3.16 -19.46 0.71
CA ILE A 540 2.62 -18.38 1.55
C ILE A 540 1.42 -17.67 0.90
N GLY A 541 1.21 -17.84 -0.42
CA GLY A 541 -0.03 -17.43 -1.09
C GLY A 541 -0.07 -16.02 -1.68
N ARG A 542 1.06 -15.31 -1.71
CA ARG A 542 1.18 -13.92 -2.22
C ARG A 542 1.41 -13.81 -3.74
N SER A 543 0.74 -14.64 -4.56
CA SER A 543 0.84 -14.49 -6.02
C SER A 543 -0.15 -13.44 -6.52
N THR A 544 0.32 -12.62 -7.45
CA THR A 544 -0.31 -11.41 -8.00
C THR A 544 -0.83 -11.64 -9.43
N ASP A 545 -1.52 -10.64 -9.98
CA ASP A 545 -2.02 -10.63 -11.36
C ASP A 545 -1.06 -9.84 -12.28
N PRO A 546 -0.36 -10.51 -13.24
CA PRO A 546 0.67 -9.91 -14.11
C PRO A 546 0.19 -8.84 -15.08
N LEU A 547 -1.13 -8.61 -15.13
CA LEU A 547 -1.73 -7.58 -15.95
C LEU A 547 -2.20 -6.37 -15.14
N ILE A 548 -2.05 -6.40 -13.81
CA ILE A 548 -2.60 -5.43 -12.88
C ILE A 548 -1.55 -5.08 -11.82
N ALA A 549 -0.93 -3.91 -11.98
CA ALA A 549 0.14 -3.42 -11.11
C ALA A 549 -0.22 -3.23 -9.61
N ASP A 550 -1.47 -3.40 -9.24
CA ASP A 550 -2.01 -3.25 -7.88
C ASP A 550 -3.22 -4.20 -7.81
N THR A 551 -2.97 -5.43 -7.35
CA THR A 551 -3.89 -6.56 -7.44
C THR A 551 -5.12 -6.36 -6.55
N ASP A 552 -4.98 -5.73 -5.37
CA ASP A 552 -6.07 -5.55 -4.41
C ASP A 552 -6.68 -4.13 -4.39
N TYR A 553 -6.09 -3.21 -5.14
CA TYR A 553 -6.52 -1.83 -5.35
C TYR A 553 -6.46 -0.95 -4.11
N ASP A 554 -5.51 -1.19 -3.20
CA ASP A 554 -5.27 -0.34 -2.03
C ASP A 554 -4.41 0.92 -2.34
N GLY A 555 -3.75 0.93 -3.51
CA GLY A 555 -2.90 2.02 -3.99
C GLY A 555 -1.40 1.81 -3.79
N LEU A 556 -0.99 0.69 -3.21
CA LEU A 556 0.37 0.16 -3.22
C LEU A 556 0.51 -0.78 -4.43
N ILE A 557 1.69 -0.80 -5.06
CA ILE A 557 1.91 -1.69 -6.22
C ILE A 557 2.50 -3.00 -5.75
N ASP A 558 2.12 -4.10 -6.39
CA ASP A 558 2.47 -5.47 -5.98
C ASP A 558 4.00 -5.66 -5.82
N GLY A 559 4.77 -5.09 -6.75
CA GLY A 559 6.23 -5.07 -6.69
C GLY A 559 6.79 -4.43 -5.40
N ILE A 560 6.16 -3.39 -4.84
CA ILE A 560 6.59 -2.81 -3.55
C ILE A 560 6.31 -3.76 -2.39
N GLU A 561 5.15 -4.39 -2.40
CA GLU A 561 4.65 -5.25 -1.33
C GLU A 561 5.48 -6.52 -1.16
N VAL A 562 5.81 -7.16 -2.29
CA VAL A 562 6.58 -8.40 -2.30
C VAL A 562 8.06 -8.13 -2.15
N ILE A 563 8.63 -7.16 -2.87
CA ILE A 563 10.04 -6.84 -2.74
C ILE A 563 10.32 -6.26 -1.35
N GLY A 564 9.38 -5.49 -0.81
CA GLY A 564 9.44 -4.92 0.52
C GLY A 564 10.34 -3.69 0.63
N TRP A 565 10.03 -2.86 1.61
CA TRP A 565 10.74 -1.62 1.92
C TRP A 565 11.31 -1.66 3.35
N ASN A 566 12.16 -0.70 3.69
CA ASN A 566 12.72 -0.60 5.03
C ASN A 566 12.09 0.56 5.81
N ILE A 567 11.67 0.29 7.05
CA ILE A 567 11.25 1.28 8.03
C ILE A 567 12.26 1.36 9.18
N LEU A 568 12.21 2.46 9.94
CA LEU A 568 13.02 2.66 11.14
C LEU A 568 12.11 2.65 12.37
N VAL A 569 12.32 1.68 13.26
CA VAL A 569 11.58 1.51 14.51
C VAL A 569 12.49 1.77 15.71
N VAL A 570 11.98 2.43 16.75
CA VAL A 570 12.75 2.85 17.93
C VAL A 570 12.30 2.10 19.19
N GLU A 571 12.84 0.90 19.44
CA GLU A 571 12.46 0.01 20.56
C GLU A 571 13.51 -0.06 21.71
N LYS A 572 14.07 1.06 22.17
CA LYS A 572 15.33 1.19 22.98
C LYS A 572 16.62 1.28 22.15
N GLY A 573 16.46 1.55 20.86
CA GLY A 573 17.50 1.80 19.88
C GLY A 573 16.88 1.84 18.49
N VAL A 574 17.55 2.45 17.52
CA VAL A 574 17.04 2.50 16.14
C VAL A 574 17.33 1.18 15.44
N VAL A 575 16.28 0.45 15.06
CA VAL A 575 16.31 -0.80 14.31
C VAL A 575 15.71 -0.56 12.93
N GLU A 576 16.38 -1.07 11.90
CA GLU A 576 15.84 -1.07 10.53
C GLU A 576 15.15 -2.41 10.30
N ILE A 577 13.86 -2.37 9.97
CA ILE A 577 13.02 -3.54 9.72
C ILE A 577 12.61 -3.52 8.25
N ARG A 578 12.72 -4.66 7.56
CA ARG A 578 12.21 -4.82 6.21
C ARG A 578 10.76 -5.32 6.30
N VAL A 579 9.84 -4.55 5.72
CA VAL A 579 8.40 -4.79 5.70
C VAL A 579 8.01 -5.41 4.36
N THR A 580 7.07 -6.34 4.39
CA THR A 580 6.44 -6.93 3.20
C THR A 580 4.97 -7.18 3.50
N SER A 581 4.07 -6.77 2.62
CA SER A 581 2.63 -7.01 2.72
C SER A 581 2.18 -8.19 1.82
N ASP A 582 0.89 -8.54 1.88
CA ASP A 582 0.22 -9.50 0.99
C ASP A 582 -0.58 -8.73 -0.08
N PRO A 583 -0.18 -8.75 -1.37
CA PRO A 583 -0.79 -7.96 -2.44
C PRO A 583 -2.25 -8.28 -2.80
N ARG A 584 -2.86 -9.20 -2.06
CA ARG A 584 -4.25 -9.63 -2.22
C ARG A 584 -5.13 -9.12 -1.10
N ALA A 585 -4.55 -8.40 -0.14
CA ALA A 585 -5.17 -7.96 1.09
C ALA A 585 -4.86 -6.49 1.35
N ILE A 586 -5.89 -5.65 1.15
CA ILE A 586 -5.86 -4.18 1.38
C ILE A 586 -5.27 -3.77 2.75
N ASP A 587 -5.35 -4.65 3.75
CA ASP A 587 -4.87 -4.49 5.11
C ASP A 587 -4.31 -5.86 5.53
N THR A 588 -2.99 -6.01 5.46
CA THR A 588 -2.33 -7.32 5.59
C THR A 588 -2.37 -7.87 7.02
N ASP A 589 -2.33 -7.01 8.04
CA ASP A 589 -2.31 -7.41 9.45
C ASP A 589 -3.63 -7.16 10.21
N ASP A 590 -4.67 -6.68 9.51
CA ASP A 590 -6.03 -6.44 10.00
C ASP A 590 -6.09 -5.39 11.15
N ASP A 591 -5.13 -4.46 11.24
CA ASP A 591 -5.11 -3.41 12.26
C ASP A 591 -6.04 -2.21 11.90
N GLY A 592 -6.43 -2.12 10.63
CA GLY A 592 -7.34 -1.13 10.05
C GLY A 592 -6.66 0.08 9.40
N LEU A 593 -5.33 0.09 9.26
CA LEU A 593 -4.59 0.86 8.27
C LEU A 593 -4.48 0.04 6.97
N THR A 594 -4.40 0.70 5.82
CA THR A 594 -4.11 -0.01 4.57
C THR A 594 -2.61 -0.04 4.35
N ASP A 595 -2.11 -1.06 3.65
CA ASP A 595 -0.67 -1.24 3.42
C ASP A 595 -0.07 0.00 2.71
N ALA A 596 -0.83 0.61 1.79
CA ALA A 596 -0.50 1.89 1.17
C ALA A 596 -0.38 3.08 2.16
N ASP A 597 -1.28 3.20 3.15
CA ASP A 597 -1.25 4.29 4.15
C ASP A 597 -0.04 4.13 5.08
N GLU A 598 0.29 2.89 5.43
CA GLU A 598 1.48 2.57 6.22
C GLU A 598 2.77 2.89 5.47
N TYR A 599 2.84 2.58 4.18
CA TYR A 599 4.00 2.90 3.35
C TYR A 599 4.16 4.41 3.09
N TYR A 600 3.08 5.10 2.69
CA TYR A 600 3.17 6.50 2.23
C TYR A 600 3.05 7.55 3.34
N ILE A 601 2.32 7.26 4.42
CA ILE A 601 1.93 8.26 5.43
C ILE A 601 2.58 7.97 6.78
N HIS A 602 2.41 6.76 7.31
CA HIS A 602 2.71 6.46 8.72
C HIS A 602 4.09 5.85 8.96
N ALA A 603 4.67 5.19 7.95
CA ALA A 603 5.94 4.47 8.04
C ALA A 603 5.95 3.39 9.14
N THR A 604 4.86 2.65 9.23
CA THR A 604 4.62 1.50 10.12
C THR A 604 4.81 0.19 9.35
N ASN A 605 4.67 -0.93 10.05
CA ASN A 605 4.90 -2.26 9.53
C ASN A 605 3.58 -2.96 9.19
N ALA A 606 3.22 -2.94 7.91
CA ALA A 606 2.01 -3.56 7.37
C ALA A 606 1.83 -5.08 7.58
N SER A 607 2.78 -5.75 8.22
CA SER A 607 2.66 -7.17 8.55
C SER A 607 2.61 -7.44 10.05
N ASN A 608 2.53 -6.38 10.86
CA ASN A 608 2.58 -6.44 12.31
C ASN A 608 1.75 -5.32 12.95
N GLU A 609 0.62 -5.71 13.52
CA GLU A 609 -0.40 -4.85 14.16
C GLU A 609 0.09 -3.87 15.26
N ASP A 610 1.35 -3.97 15.71
CA ASP A 610 2.01 -3.20 16.77
C ASP A 610 3.49 -3.08 16.40
N THR A 611 3.84 -2.03 15.66
CA THR A 611 5.13 -1.88 14.98
C THR A 611 6.31 -1.80 15.94
N ASP A 612 6.15 -1.14 17.08
CA ASP A 612 7.20 -0.94 18.09
C ASP A 612 7.01 -1.76 19.38
N SER A 613 6.04 -2.67 19.39
CA SER A 613 5.81 -3.64 20.47
C SER A 613 5.60 -3.00 21.85
N ASP A 614 5.04 -1.79 21.91
CA ASP A 614 4.74 -1.09 23.15
C ASP A 614 3.36 -1.51 23.75
N GLY A 615 2.57 -2.25 22.98
CA GLY A 615 1.25 -2.76 23.35
C GLY A 615 0.07 -1.96 22.82
N LEU A 616 0.31 -0.95 21.97
CA LEU A 616 -0.69 -0.22 21.21
C LEU A 616 -0.70 -0.71 19.75
N HIS A 617 -1.84 -0.56 19.08
CA HIS A 617 -1.92 -0.85 17.65
C HIS A 617 -1.60 0.40 16.84
N ASP A 618 -0.94 0.26 15.70
CA ASP A 618 -0.47 1.39 14.89
C ASP A 618 -1.62 2.36 14.54
N ARG A 619 -2.77 1.83 14.11
CA ARG A 619 -4.00 2.62 13.87
C ARG A 619 -4.42 3.45 15.08
N VAL A 620 -4.33 2.88 16.29
CA VAL A 620 -4.75 3.55 17.53
C VAL A 620 -3.86 4.74 17.81
N GLU A 621 -2.58 4.60 17.58
CA GLU A 621 -1.59 5.64 17.83
C GLU A 621 -1.71 6.78 16.83
N VAL A 622 -1.84 6.47 15.53
CA VAL A 622 -1.78 7.49 14.47
C VAL A 622 -3.13 8.11 14.09
N ILE A 623 -4.24 7.37 14.18
CA ILE A 623 -5.56 7.82 13.70
C ILE A 623 -6.55 8.05 14.85
N ASP A 624 -6.78 7.04 15.69
CA ASP A 624 -7.79 7.16 16.76
C ASP A 624 -7.30 8.10 17.88
N GLY A 625 -6.01 8.05 18.18
CA GLY A 625 -5.34 8.75 19.25
C GLY A 625 -5.82 8.33 20.64
N HIS A 626 -5.25 9.01 21.63
CA HIS A 626 -5.50 8.80 23.04
C HIS A 626 -6.20 10.01 23.65
N GLN A 627 -6.98 9.75 24.70
CA GLN A 627 -7.71 10.78 25.41
C GLN A 627 -7.29 10.81 26.87
N MET A 628 -6.73 11.92 27.31
CA MET A 628 -6.43 12.15 28.73
C MET A 628 -7.22 13.35 29.26
N THR A 629 -7.69 13.25 30.51
CA THR A 629 -8.26 14.40 31.23
C THR A 629 -7.24 14.98 32.20
N TYR A 630 -6.71 16.15 31.88
CA TYR A 630 -5.81 16.90 32.75
C TYR A 630 -6.47 18.21 33.20
N ASN A 631 -6.44 18.50 34.50
CA ASN A 631 -7.10 19.68 35.11
C ASN A 631 -8.60 19.87 34.75
N GLY A 632 -9.30 18.78 34.39
CA GLY A 632 -10.71 18.80 33.98
C GLY A 632 -10.97 19.21 32.52
N ILE A 633 -9.91 19.31 31.70
CA ILE A 633 -9.97 19.52 30.24
C ILE A 633 -9.59 18.19 29.57
N LEU A 634 -10.32 17.83 28.51
CA LEU A 634 -10.01 16.66 27.69
C LEU A 634 -8.98 17.06 26.63
N TYR A 635 -7.86 16.36 26.59
CA TYR A 635 -6.82 16.46 25.58
C TYR A 635 -6.84 15.19 24.73
N GLU A 636 -6.89 15.37 23.42
CA GLU A 636 -6.74 14.29 22.43
C GLU A 636 -5.37 14.44 21.79
N TYR A 637 -4.61 13.36 21.75
CA TYR A 637 -3.24 13.36 21.26
C TYR A 637 -2.91 12.03 20.59
N THR A 638 -1.88 12.00 19.76
CA THR A 638 -1.36 10.80 19.11
C THR A 638 0.08 10.56 19.55
N THR A 639 0.49 9.31 19.45
CA THR A 639 1.86 8.84 19.65
C THR A 639 2.46 8.46 18.29
N ASN A 640 3.70 8.01 18.28
CA ASN A 640 4.38 7.61 17.08
C ASN A 640 4.55 6.09 17.08
N ALA A 641 3.74 5.40 16.29
CA ALA A 641 3.69 3.94 16.19
C ALA A 641 5.02 3.23 15.83
N SER A 642 6.01 3.98 15.35
CA SER A 642 7.35 3.44 15.09
C SER A 642 8.34 3.77 16.22
N MET A 643 7.88 4.22 17.38
CA MET A 643 8.69 4.70 18.49
C MET A 643 8.08 4.34 19.85
N PHE A 644 8.65 3.30 20.46
CA PHE A 644 8.24 2.71 21.73
C PHE A 644 8.07 3.69 22.92
N ASP A 645 8.64 4.90 22.81
CA ASP A 645 8.68 5.96 23.82
C ASP A 645 8.73 7.31 23.07
N THR A 646 7.55 7.87 22.78
CA THR A 646 7.39 9.02 21.87
C THR A 646 8.01 10.30 22.42
N ASP A 647 7.94 10.55 23.73
CA ASP A 647 8.53 11.72 24.37
C ASP A 647 9.91 11.48 24.99
N ASN A 648 10.39 10.24 24.94
CA ASN A 648 11.73 9.81 25.29
C ASN A 648 12.06 10.10 26.78
N ASP A 649 11.09 9.81 27.65
CA ASP A 649 11.21 9.98 29.09
C ASP A 649 11.61 8.69 29.83
N GLY A 650 11.56 7.55 29.13
CA GLY A 650 11.92 6.22 29.59
C GLY A 650 10.75 5.30 29.93
N LEU A 651 9.51 5.78 29.86
CA LEU A 651 8.29 4.98 29.86
C LEU A 651 7.92 4.56 28.42
N ALA A 652 6.97 3.66 28.28
CA ALA A 652 6.51 3.20 26.97
C ALA A 652 5.10 3.75 26.73
N ASP A 653 4.77 4.16 25.51
CA ASP A 653 3.50 4.88 25.30
C ASP A 653 2.29 4.03 25.73
N GLY A 654 2.30 2.73 25.43
CA GLY A 654 1.30 1.76 25.88
C GLY A 654 1.16 1.62 27.41
N GLU A 655 2.26 1.75 28.16
CA GLU A 655 2.27 1.76 29.63
C GLU A 655 1.71 3.08 30.18
N GLU A 656 1.86 4.19 29.47
CA GLU A 656 1.42 5.51 29.92
C GLU A 656 -0.06 5.76 29.63
N VAL A 657 -0.60 5.17 28.57
CA VAL A 657 -2.01 5.30 28.18
C VAL A 657 -2.94 4.41 29.03
N VAL A 658 -2.44 3.28 29.53
CA VAL A 658 -3.20 2.27 30.30
C VAL A 658 -2.61 2.12 31.70
N ASP A 659 -3.39 1.67 32.71
CA ASP A 659 -2.84 1.43 34.06
C ASP A 659 -1.68 0.42 34.01
N GLY A 660 -0.45 0.93 34.16
CA GLY A 660 0.80 0.20 34.02
C GLY A 660 1.28 -0.63 35.24
N GLU A 661 2.48 -1.21 35.15
CA GLU A 661 3.24 -1.78 36.28
C GLU A 661 3.45 -0.77 37.41
N ASP A 662 3.65 0.51 37.09
CA ASP A 662 3.85 1.58 38.08
C ASP A 662 2.53 2.18 38.62
N THR A 663 1.39 1.81 38.02
CA THR A 663 0.02 2.23 38.35
C THR A 663 -0.31 3.70 38.07
N TYR A 664 0.58 4.43 37.39
CA TYR A 664 0.31 5.75 36.86
C TYR A 664 -0.12 5.66 35.39
N VAL A 665 -0.65 6.77 34.87
CA VAL A 665 -1.17 6.88 33.49
C VAL A 665 -0.82 8.30 33.04
N THR A 666 0.41 8.49 32.60
CA THR A 666 1.02 9.77 32.24
C THR A 666 0.68 10.13 30.80
N HIS A 667 1.25 11.22 30.29
CA HIS A 667 0.98 11.70 28.96
C HIS A 667 2.09 11.26 28.01
N ALA A 668 1.85 10.21 27.23
CA ALA A 668 2.85 9.54 26.36
C ALA A 668 3.51 10.38 25.24
N ASN A 669 3.25 11.68 25.17
CA ASN A 669 3.97 12.57 24.24
C ASN A 669 4.41 13.87 24.90
N ASN A 670 4.34 13.90 26.23
CA ASN A 670 4.74 14.99 27.08
C ASN A 670 5.48 14.42 28.28
N SER A 671 6.80 14.44 28.19
CA SER A 671 7.73 13.80 29.13
C SER A 671 7.64 14.27 30.59
N ASP A 672 6.84 15.29 30.89
CA ASP A 672 6.63 15.89 32.23
C ASP A 672 5.14 16.23 32.35
N THR A 673 4.35 15.27 32.84
CA THR A 673 2.88 15.35 32.82
C THR A 673 2.33 16.41 33.76
N ASP A 674 3.02 16.71 34.86
CA ASP A 674 2.56 17.67 35.86
C ASP A 674 3.26 19.05 35.83
N ASP A 675 4.14 19.25 34.85
CA ASP A 675 4.85 20.49 34.52
C ASP A 675 5.76 20.98 35.66
N ASP A 676 6.41 20.08 36.38
CA ASP A 676 7.24 20.41 37.55
C ASP A 676 8.76 20.44 37.27
N GLY A 677 9.15 20.01 36.07
CA GLY A 677 10.52 19.97 35.58
C GLY A 677 11.25 18.63 35.80
N LEU A 678 10.56 17.60 36.30
CA LEU A 678 11.04 16.22 36.37
C LEU A 678 10.29 15.37 35.34
N ASN A 679 11.02 14.49 34.65
CA ASN A 679 10.39 13.63 33.67
C ASN A 679 9.62 12.49 34.35
N ASP A 680 8.48 12.06 33.80
CA ASP A 680 7.61 11.06 34.44
C ASP A 680 8.36 9.74 34.71
N GLY A 681 9.13 9.26 33.73
CA GLY A 681 10.01 8.09 33.87
C GLY A 681 11.12 8.27 34.91
N ALA A 682 11.58 9.50 35.19
CA ALA A 682 12.54 9.78 36.27
C ALA A 682 11.90 9.74 37.66
N GLU A 683 10.58 9.88 37.75
CA GLU A 683 9.82 9.80 39.00
C GLU A 683 9.49 8.36 39.38
N THR A 684 9.09 7.56 38.38
CA THR A 684 8.58 6.20 38.60
C THR A 684 9.66 5.13 38.45
N LEU A 685 10.46 5.17 37.37
CA LEU A 685 11.45 4.13 37.05
C LEU A 685 12.87 4.48 37.50
N PHE A 686 13.32 5.71 37.24
CA PHE A 686 14.71 6.11 37.42
C PHE A 686 14.87 7.31 38.35
N VAL A 687 14.66 7.07 39.65
CA VAL A 687 14.90 8.12 40.66
C VAL A 687 16.38 8.58 40.60
N PRO A 688 16.67 9.84 40.24
CA PRO A 688 18.03 10.34 39.98
C PRO A 688 18.95 10.37 41.22
N ARG A 689 18.36 10.21 42.41
CA ARG A 689 19.05 10.27 43.71
C ARG A 689 18.95 8.94 44.47
N PRO A 690 20.06 8.43 45.06
CA PRO A 690 20.00 7.24 45.89
C PRO A 690 19.24 7.49 47.21
N TRP A 691 18.53 6.46 47.71
CA TRP A 691 17.69 6.48 48.93
C TRP A 691 16.51 7.46 48.95
N GLN A 692 16.28 8.16 47.84
CA GLN A 692 15.07 8.90 47.59
C GLN A 692 13.95 7.90 47.24
N ALA A 693 12.72 8.16 47.72
CA ALA A 693 11.55 7.41 47.27
C ALA A 693 10.98 8.07 46.00
N MET A 694 10.19 7.32 45.24
CA MET A 694 9.53 7.81 44.02
C MET A 694 8.61 8.99 44.35
N THR A 695 8.53 9.95 43.43
CA THR A 695 7.56 11.04 43.41
C THR A 695 6.36 10.63 42.55
N ASN A 696 5.35 11.48 42.44
CA ASN A 696 4.13 11.17 41.72
C ASN A 696 4.03 12.04 40.46
N PRO A 697 4.12 11.46 39.25
CA PRO A 697 4.17 12.18 37.96
C PRO A 697 2.87 12.86 37.54
N LYS A 698 1.92 13.02 38.46
CA LYS A 698 0.64 13.70 38.23
C LYS A 698 0.42 14.83 39.23
N ASN A 699 1.38 15.05 40.11
CA ASN A 699 1.26 15.96 41.20
C ASN A 699 2.62 16.61 41.47
N ASN A 700 2.76 17.80 40.90
CA ASN A 700 3.94 18.65 40.95
C ASN A 700 4.49 19.03 42.34
N ASP A 701 3.88 18.56 43.43
CA ASP A 701 4.28 18.79 44.82
C ASP A 701 3.83 17.56 45.64
N THR A 702 4.60 16.48 45.54
CA THR A 702 4.26 15.15 46.08
C THR A 702 4.15 15.14 47.60
N ASP A 703 4.98 15.91 48.30
CA ASP A 703 4.95 15.98 49.77
C ASP A 703 3.98 17.06 50.32
N GLY A 704 3.51 17.96 49.46
CA GLY A 704 2.52 18.98 49.77
C GLY A 704 3.07 20.15 50.57
N ASP A 705 4.38 20.41 50.48
CA ASP A 705 5.04 21.48 51.20
C ASP A 705 5.12 22.81 50.40
N GLY A 706 4.71 22.79 49.13
CA GLY A 706 4.60 23.97 48.28
C GLY A 706 5.87 24.31 47.52
N GLN A 707 6.80 23.36 47.41
CA GLN A 707 7.93 23.39 46.49
C GLN A 707 7.69 22.35 45.38
N PRO A 708 8.03 22.63 44.11
CA PRO A 708 7.85 21.66 43.04
C PRO A 708 8.88 20.51 43.09
N ASP A 709 8.48 19.27 42.80
CA ASP A 709 9.36 18.10 42.97
C ASP A 709 10.58 18.20 42.03
N GLY A 710 10.38 18.55 40.76
CA GLY A 710 11.46 18.76 39.79
C GLY A 710 12.44 19.88 40.15
N TRP A 711 11.98 20.93 40.85
CA TRP A 711 12.88 21.95 41.39
C TRP A 711 13.71 21.41 42.57
N GLU A 712 13.12 20.63 43.45
CA GLU A 712 13.82 19.98 44.56
C GLU A 712 14.80 18.88 44.11
N MET A 713 14.50 18.24 42.97
CA MET A 713 15.22 17.07 42.44
C MET A 713 16.29 17.36 41.40
N GLN A 714 16.75 18.60 41.29
CA GLN A 714 17.82 18.96 40.35
C GLN A 714 19.16 18.25 40.66
N VAL A 715 19.50 17.29 39.79
CA VAL A 715 20.84 16.70 39.66
C VAL A 715 21.56 17.33 38.47
N THR A 716 22.89 17.36 38.49
CA THR A 716 23.67 17.95 37.39
C THR A 716 23.46 17.12 36.10
N SER A 717 22.62 17.63 35.19
CA SER A 717 22.45 17.08 33.84
C SER A 717 23.65 17.45 32.97
N THR A 718 24.20 16.47 32.24
CA THR A 718 25.25 16.73 31.25
C THR A 718 24.76 17.51 30.02
N MET A 719 23.44 17.61 29.82
CA MET A 719 22.83 18.33 28.70
C MET A 719 22.46 19.78 29.07
N ASP A 720 22.14 20.07 30.33
CA ASP A 720 21.56 21.38 30.71
C ASP A 720 22.50 22.36 31.41
N ASN A 721 23.74 21.98 31.76
CA ASN A 721 24.73 22.91 32.30
C ASN A 721 24.20 23.75 33.50
N LYS A 722 23.40 23.12 34.39
CA LYS A 722 22.79 23.75 35.58
C LYS A 722 23.48 23.36 36.89
N LYS A 723 23.32 24.24 37.89
CA LYS A 723 23.69 24.02 39.29
C LYS A 723 22.74 22.98 39.92
N THR A 724 23.21 22.15 40.85
CA THR A 724 22.40 21.06 41.47
C THR A 724 21.92 21.43 42.87
N HIS A 725 20.69 21.03 43.23
CA HIS A 725 20.08 21.16 44.57
C HIS A 725 20.26 19.90 45.45
N SER A 726 20.97 18.90 44.93
CA SER A 726 21.07 17.57 45.53
C SER A 726 22.11 17.53 46.67
N LEU A 727 21.85 18.22 47.77
CA LEU A 727 22.72 18.24 48.95
C LEU A 727 22.28 17.19 49.99
N TRP A 728 23.16 16.25 50.30
CA TRP A 728 22.95 15.27 51.38
C TRP A 728 23.51 15.76 52.71
N VAL A 729 22.65 15.89 53.72
CA VAL A 729 23.02 16.42 55.03
C VAL A 729 23.14 15.30 56.05
N THR A 730 24.28 15.22 56.72
CA THR A 730 24.52 14.26 57.80
C THR A 730 25.27 14.86 58.98
N THR A 731 24.93 14.42 60.19
CA THR A 731 25.62 14.81 61.44
C THR A 731 26.63 13.78 61.93
N ARG A 732 26.77 12.65 61.23
CA ARG A 732 27.68 11.54 61.58
C ARG A 732 28.35 10.95 60.34
N ASN A 733 29.40 10.17 60.56
CA ASN A 733 30.04 9.42 59.48
C ASN A 733 29.08 8.37 58.91
N TRP A 734 29.05 8.25 57.59
CA TRP A 734 28.10 7.39 56.88
C TRP A 734 28.74 6.75 55.63
N LEU A 735 28.07 5.73 55.10
CA LEU A 735 28.55 4.95 53.95
C LEU A 735 27.73 5.31 52.70
N PRO A 736 28.33 5.93 51.67
CA PRO A 736 27.65 6.23 50.42
C PRO A 736 27.29 4.94 49.63
N PRO A 737 26.39 4.99 48.62
CA PRO A 737 26.00 3.81 47.88
C PRO A 737 27.18 3.33 47.03
N GLY A 738 27.35 2.01 46.91
CA GLY A 738 28.53 1.41 46.27
C GLY A 738 29.79 1.37 47.16
N CYS A 739 29.72 1.89 48.39
CA CYS A 739 30.83 1.82 49.36
C CYS A 739 30.62 0.69 50.37
N GLU A 740 31.51 -0.31 50.38
CA GLU A 740 31.44 -1.42 51.34
C GLU A 740 32.18 -1.16 52.66
N VAL A 741 33.18 -0.26 52.66
CA VAL A 741 34.10 -0.06 53.80
C VAL A 741 34.31 1.43 54.12
N MET A 742 34.06 1.80 55.39
CA MET A 742 34.15 3.19 55.88
C MET A 742 35.54 3.81 55.71
N SER A 743 36.60 2.99 55.71
CA SER A 743 37.98 3.45 55.54
C SER A 743 38.39 3.73 54.09
N GLU A 744 37.61 3.28 53.10
CA GLU A 744 37.93 3.42 51.68
C GLU A 744 37.15 4.56 51.01
N CYS A 745 35.87 4.71 51.38
CA CYS A 745 34.96 5.67 50.74
C CYS A 745 33.90 6.24 51.71
N GLY A 746 34.06 6.05 53.02
CA GLY A 746 33.18 6.63 54.02
C GLY A 746 33.26 8.15 54.04
N LYS A 747 32.13 8.82 54.24
CA LYS A 747 32.02 10.27 54.24
C LYS A 747 31.79 10.78 55.66
N GLY A 748 32.40 11.92 56.00
CA GLY A 748 32.27 12.58 57.30
C GLY A 748 30.95 13.36 57.45
N PRO A 749 30.67 13.92 58.64
CA PRO A 749 29.53 14.81 58.84
C PRO A 749 29.70 16.11 58.04
N GLY A 750 28.59 16.65 57.53
CA GLY A 750 28.57 17.82 56.63
C GLY A 750 27.53 17.68 55.53
N GLY A 751 27.46 18.68 54.65
CA GLY A 751 26.66 18.68 53.42
C GLY A 751 27.47 18.17 52.24
N TRP A 752 27.02 17.08 51.61
CA TRP A 752 27.69 16.45 50.47
C TRP A 752 26.84 16.57 49.21
N LEU A 753 27.38 17.21 48.17
CA LEU A 753 26.67 17.36 46.91
C LEU A 753 26.69 16.06 46.10
N TRP A 754 25.53 15.62 45.66
CA TRP A 754 25.37 14.49 44.74
C TRP A 754 25.29 14.99 43.30
N ASP A 755 26.09 14.38 42.43
CA ASP A 755 26.11 14.73 41.02
C ASP A 755 25.22 13.77 40.21
N ASN A 756 25.63 12.51 40.06
CA ASN A 756 24.87 11.46 39.40
C ASN A 756 25.44 10.08 39.75
N PHE A 757 24.83 8.99 39.28
CA PHE A 757 25.29 7.62 39.54
C PHE A 757 26.69 7.29 39.00
N ARG A 758 27.25 8.05 38.03
CA ARG A 758 28.61 7.85 37.51
C ARG A 758 29.68 8.55 38.36
N THR A 759 29.46 9.82 38.73
CA THR A 759 30.43 10.62 39.49
C THR A 759 30.29 10.42 41.00
N GLY A 760 29.08 10.15 41.49
CA GLY A 760 28.75 10.01 42.90
C GLY A 760 28.76 11.34 43.66
N PHE A 761 29.11 11.28 44.96
CA PHE A 761 29.21 12.47 45.82
C PHE A 761 30.50 13.25 45.60
N GLN A 762 30.37 14.53 45.23
CA GLN A 762 31.48 15.46 45.05
C GLN A 762 32.03 15.95 46.40
N SER A 763 33.31 16.35 46.44
CA SER A 763 33.96 16.97 47.60
C SER A 763 34.14 18.46 47.39
N GLY A 764 34.03 19.26 48.46
CA GLY A 764 34.35 20.69 48.45
C GLY A 764 35.85 21.00 48.30
N GLY A 765 36.69 19.97 48.21
CA GLY A 765 38.15 20.09 48.11
C GLY A 765 38.83 19.57 49.36
N ASP A 766 39.90 20.23 49.76
CA ASP A 766 40.70 19.98 50.97
C ASP A 766 41.15 21.36 51.48
N SER A 767 40.18 22.13 51.95
CA SER A 767 40.33 23.54 52.31
C SER A 767 41.17 23.71 53.57
N ASP A 768 41.16 22.70 54.46
CA ASP A 768 41.98 22.69 55.66
C ASP A 768 43.36 22.03 55.46
N GLY A 769 43.58 21.38 54.32
CA GLY A 769 44.86 20.81 53.89
C GLY A 769 45.25 19.54 54.64
N ASP A 770 44.28 18.81 55.20
CA ASP A 770 44.49 17.59 55.99
C ASP A 770 44.62 16.31 55.14
N GLY A 771 44.36 16.41 53.82
CA GLY A 771 44.46 15.32 52.85
C GLY A 771 43.24 14.39 52.78
N GLN A 772 42.14 14.74 53.46
CA GLN A 772 40.82 14.16 53.28
C GLN A 772 39.96 15.08 52.40
N PRO A 773 38.99 14.53 51.64
CA PRO A 773 38.00 15.35 50.98
C PRO A 773 37.06 15.98 52.01
N ASP A 774 36.87 17.28 51.90
CA ASP A 774 35.92 18.07 52.69
C ASP A 774 34.49 18.00 52.12
N PRO A 775 33.45 18.14 52.97
CA PRO A 775 32.09 18.40 52.51
C PRO A 775 31.99 19.76 51.79
N LYS A 776 30.90 20.02 51.06
CA LYS A 776 30.62 21.35 50.48
C LYS A 776 30.43 22.38 51.59
N TYR A 777 29.65 22.01 52.60
CA TYR A 777 29.42 22.82 53.80
C TYR A 777 29.70 22.01 55.06
N PHE A 778 30.45 22.61 55.99
CA PHE A 778 30.58 22.06 57.33
C PHE A 778 29.30 22.30 58.13
N VAL A 779 29.05 21.44 59.14
CA VAL A 779 27.86 21.55 60.01
C VAL A 779 27.77 22.91 60.74
N SER A 780 28.88 23.63 60.89
CA SER A 780 28.90 24.97 61.49
C SER A 780 28.52 26.10 60.54
N GLU A 781 28.54 25.85 59.24
CA GLU A 781 28.23 26.84 58.18
C GLU A 781 26.74 26.77 57.82
N MET A 782 26.14 25.59 57.90
CA MET A 782 24.70 25.39 57.64
C MET A 782 23.81 25.82 58.81
N ASN A 783 22.64 26.39 58.52
CA ASN A 783 21.63 26.72 59.52
C ASN A 783 20.64 25.57 59.74
N LEU A 784 21.00 24.62 60.60
CA LEU A 784 20.16 23.45 60.90
C LEU A 784 19.06 23.71 61.95
N SER A 785 18.66 24.97 62.16
CA SER A 785 17.71 25.35 63.20
C SER A 785 16.28 24.90 62.84
N GLY A 786 15.82 23.79 63.42
CA GLY A 786 14.51 23.21 63.12
C GLY A 786 14.55 22.12 62.03
N PHE A 787 15.72 21.84 61.48
CA PHE A 787 15.98 20.78 60.51
C PHE A 787 16.33 19.47 61.24
N ASP A 788 15.37 18.54 61.33
CA ASP A 788 15.55 17.27 62.04
C ASP A 788 16.31 16.24 61.18
N VAL A 789 17.64 16.18 61.33
CA VAL A 789 18.51 15.23 60.59
C VAL A 789 18.48 13.82 61.21
N PRO A 790 18.04 12.77 60.48
CA PRO A 790 18.09 11.38 60.94
C PRO A 790 19.52 10.86 61.14
N GLU A 791 19.70 9.74 61.85
CA GLU A 791 21.04 9.17 62.13
C GLU A 791 21.84 8.79 60.86
N ASN A 792 21.15 8.50 59.76
CA ASN A 792 21.78 8.13 58.49
C ASN A 792 21.93 9.32 57.53
N GLY A 793 21.42 10.49 57.86
CA GLY A 793 21.29 11.65 56.96
C GLY A 793 19.93 11.72 56.25
N ARG A 794 19.67 12.86 55.59
CA ARG A 794 18.55 13.09 54.64
C ARG A 794 18.99 14.08 53.55
N TRP A 795 18.27 14.13 52.44
CA TRP A 795 18.40 15.21 51.46
C TRP A 795 18.00 16.56 52.07
N ALA A 796 18.62 17.65 51.64
CA ALA A 796 18.25 19.01 52.04
C ALA A 796 16.82 19.33 51.60
N LEU A 797 16.54 19.09 50.32
CA LEU A 797 15.23 19.14 49.67
C LEU A 797 14.80 17.71 49.31
N ASN A 798 13.61 17.32 49.74
CA ASN A 798 13.10 15.97 49.57
C ASN A 798 11.60 15.98 49.25
N PRO A 799 11.23 15.87 47.97
CA PRO A 799 9.84 15.91 47.53
C PRO A 799 9.08 14.60 47.73
N ALA A 800 9.73 13.53 48.19
CA ALA A 800 9.07 12.23 48.26
C ALA A 800 7.90 12.22 49.25
N GLU A 801 6.88 11.43 48.91
CA GLU A 801 5.67 11.29 49.73
C GLU A 801 6.02 10.97 51.20
N ASN A 802 5.50 11.77 52.13
CA ASN A 802 5.75 11.68 53.58
C ASN A 802 7.17 12.06 54.04
N SER A 803 7.95 12.77 53.21
CA SER A 803 9.13 13.50 53.67
C SER A 803 8.74 14.55 54.74
N PRO A 804 9.68 14.96 55.61
CA PRO A 804 9.49 16.15 56.42
C PRO A 804 9.59 17.40 55.55
N ALA A 805 8.56 18.25 55.59
CA ALA A 805 8.54 19.54 54.90
C ALA A 805 9.83 20.33 55.12
N ASP A 806 10.44 20.80 54.03
CA ASP A 806 11.70 21.53 54.01
C ASP A 806 11.65 22.94 53.41
N ARG A 807 10.48 23.37 52.98
CA ARG A 807 10.15 24.73 52.52
C ARG A 807 10.62 25.90 53.42
N LEU A 808 10.72 25.69 54.73
CA LEU A 808 11.01 26.74 55.73
C LEU A 808 12.47 26.79 56.17
N PHE A 809 13.34 26.00 55.53
CA PHE A 809 14.75 25.98 55.85
C PHE A 809 15.55 26.90 54.94
N ASP A 810 16.75 27.22 55.41
CA ASP A 810 17.77 28.04 54.77
C ASP A 810 19.06 27.24 55.01
N ILE A 811 19.45 26.43 54.03
CA ILE A 811 20.44 25.37 54.22
C ILE A 811 21.88 25.86 54.00
N ASP A 812 22.08 26.83 53.12
CA ASP A 812 23.35 27.51 52.85
C ASP A 812 23.56 28.78 53.70
N ASN A 813 22.56 29.20 54.48
CA ASN A 813 22.65 30.25 55.49
C ASN A 813 22.96 31.64 54.89
N ASP A 814 22.30 31.96 53.78
CA ASP A 814 22.39 33.25 53.08
C ASP A 814 21.29 34.24 53.52
N SER A 815 20.34 33.79 54.36
CA SER A 815 19.14 34.50 54.86
C SER A 815 17.90 34.45 53.96
N LEU A 816 17.95 33.73 52.85
CA LEU A 816 16.81 33.41 52.00
C LEU A 816 16.27 32.02 52.38
N LEU A 817 14.94 31.89 52.51
CA LEU A 817 14.33 30.58 52.77
C LEU A 817 14.08 29.87 51.45
N ASN A 818 14.18 28.53 51.41
CA ASN A 818 13.94 27.73 50.20
C ASN A 818 12.65 28.12 49.45
N THR A 819 11.54 28.41 50.17
CA THR A 819 10.27 28.90 49.54
C THR A 819 10.35 30.21 48.76
N GLN A 820 11.38 31.02 48.99
CA GLN A 820 11.62 32.27 48.27
C GLN A 820 12.59 32.07 47.10
N GLU A 821 13.28 30.94 47.06
CA GLU A 821 14.28 30.59 46.06
C GLU A 821 13.68 29.85 44.86
N VAL A 822 12.45 29.32 45.02
CA VAL A 822 11.68 28.71 43.94
C VAL A 822 11.57 29.61 42.70
N PRO A 823 11.41 29.05 41.49
CA PRO A 823 11.44 29.81 40.23
C PRO A 823 10.40 30.93 40.14
N ASP A 824 9.23 30.73 40.76
CA ASP A 824 8.13 31.69 40.83
C ASP A 824 8.44 32.95 41.65
N ARG A 825 9.57 32.96 42.40
CA ARG A 825 10.02 34.07 43.23
C ARG A 825 11.33 34.64 42.72
N TRP A 826 12.47 34.14 43.21
CA TRP A 826 13.80 34.66 42.89
C TRP A 826 14.56 33.75 41.92
N ASP A 827 14.18 32.47 41.79
CA ASP A 827 14.85 31.51 40.89
C ASP A 827 16.36 31.37 41.22
N THR A 828 16.64 31.17 42.51
CA THR A 828 17.98 31.01 43.07
C THR A 828 18.20 29.55 43.49
N ASN A 829 19.45 29.21 43.80
CA ASN A 829 19.86 27.87 44.16
C ASN A 829 19.94 27.72 45.70
N PRO A 830 19.01 26.99 46.33
CA PRO A 830 18.90 26.89 47.79
C PRO A 830 20.08 26.20 48.49
N VAL A 831 21.03 25.64 47.76
CA VAL A 831 22.22 25.00 48.34
C VAL A 831 23.49 25.72 47.93
N ASN A 832 23.38 26.96 47.48
CA ASN A 832 24.46 27.78 47.00
C ASN A 832 24.16 29.25 47.23
N ASP A 833 24.82 29.80 48.24
CA ASP A 833 24.63 31.14 48.79
C ASP A 833 24.81 32.30 47.80
N ASP A 834 25.49 32.10 46.66
CA ASP A 834 25.73 33.08 45.59
C ASP A 834 25.38 32.48 44.22
N SER A 835 24.13 32.70 43.78
CA SER A 835 23.50 32.03 42.64
C SER A 835 23.93 32.53 41.27
N ASP A 836 24.54 33.70 41.16
CA ASP A 836 24.97 34.25 39.88
C ASP A 836 26.50 34.45 39.78
N GLY A 837 27.20 34.36 40.91
CA GLY A 837 28.66 34.40 41.02
C GLY A 837 29.23 35.81 41.09
N ASP A 838 28.43 36.81 41.44
CA ASP A 838 28.82 38.22 41.53
C ASP A 838 29.48 38.59 42.89
N ARG A 839 29.54 37.62 43.82
CA ARG A 839 30.07 37.66 45.21
C ARG A 839 29.10 38.16 46.27
N LEU A 840 27.87 38.48 45.92
CA LEU A 840 26.81 38.82 46.87
C LEU A 840 26.01 37.57 47.24
N PRO A 841 25.55 37.43 48.49
CA PRO A 841 24.63 36.35 48.82
C PRO A 841 23.20 36.65 48.40
N ASP A 842 22.47 35.66 47.90
CA ASP A 842 21.13 35.85 47.32
C ASP A 842 20.16 36.51 48.33
N GLY A 843 20.13 36.02 49.57
CA GLY A 843 19.33 36.60 50.65
C GLY A 843 19.67 38.05 51.00
N TRP A 844 20.90 38.51 50.75
CA TRP A 844 21.29 39.90 50.95
C TRP A 844 20.80 40.80 49.81
N GLU A 845 20.94 40.33 48.57
CA GLU A 845 20.51 41.04 47.36
C GLU A 845 19.00 41.21 47.32
N THR A 846 18.24 40.15 47.62
CA THR A 846 16.77 40.22 47.67
C THR A 846 16.28 41.25 48.69
N ALA A 847 16.94 41.34 49.85
CA ALA A 847 16.64 42.32 50.89
C ALA A 847 17.00 43.75 50.45
N ALA A 848 18.10 43.92 49.72
CA ALA A 848 18.50 45.21 49.15
C ALA A 848 17.54 45.65 48.03
N THR A 849 17.19 44.76 47.10
CA THR A 849 16.20 45.01 46.05
C THR A 849 14.83 45.39 46.62
N GLU A 850 14.31 44.63 47.61
CA GLU A 850 13.02 44.95 48.23
C GLU A 850 13.05 46.35 48.87
N ARG A 851 14.19 46.73 49.45
CA ARG A 851 14.41 48.07 50.01
C ARG A 851 14.44 49.15 48.92
N ALA A 852 15.15 48.94 47.81
CA ALA A 852 15.22 49.88 46.70
C ALA A 852 13.86 50.14 46.04
N LEU A 853 13.06 49.08 45.88
CA LEU A 853 11.69 49.15 45.36
C LEU A 853 10.75 49.90 46.30
N ASN A 854 10.85 49.67 47.62
CA ASN A 854 10.01 50.34 48.62
C ASN A 854 10.29 51.85 48.71
N GLU A 855 11.54 52.28 48.50
CA GLU A 855 11.94 53.69 48.49
C GLU A 855 11.68 54.38 47.14
N GLY A 856 11.34 53.61 46.10
CA GLY A 856 11.00 54.13 44.77
C GLY A 856 12.21 54.65 43.98
N LEU A 857 13.40 54.12 44.28
CA LEU A 857 14.65 54.45 43.59
C LEU A 857 14.70 53.84 42.18
N VAL A 858 13.93 52.77 41.95
CA VAL A 858 13.83 52.07 40.67
C VAL A 858 12.38 52.04 40.21
N ASP A 859 12.21 52.21 38.90
CA ASP A 859 10.93 52.15 38.21
C ASP A 859 10.61 50.67 37.90
N ASN A 860 9.54 50.14 38.50
CA ASN A 860 9.08 48.74 38.33
C ASN A 860 8.78 48.37 36.86
N MET A 861 8.48 49.35 36.02
CA MET A 861 8.16 49.21 34.60
C MET A 861 9.41 49.04 33.74
N SER A 862 10.54 49.61 34.15
CA SER A 862 11.85 49.40 33.49
C SER A 862 12.40 48.00 33.74
N LEU A 863 12.21 47.47 34.95
CA LEU A 863 12.70 46.15 35.37
C LEU A 863 11.94 45.00 34.67
N GLU A 864 10.61 45.10 34.57
CA GLU A 864 9.77 44.13 33.84
C GLU A 864 10.11 43.99 32.34
N LEU A 865 10.73 45.02 31.72
CA LEU A 865 11.11 44.99 30.29
C LEU A 865 12.43 44.26 30.03
N ILE A 866 13.30 44.13 31.04
CA ILE A 866 14.65 43.58 30.94
C ILE A 866 14.73 42.19 31.58
N GLY A 867 13.74 41.82 32.40
CA GLY A 867 13.63 40.50 33.03
C GLY A 867 14.26 40.43 34.42
N ALA A 868 14.93 41.49 34.87
CA ALA A 868 15.41 41.64 36.23
C ALA A 868 14.25 41.96 37.19
N ARG A 869 14.26 41.36 38.38
CA ARG A 869 13.29 41.56 39.46
C ARG A 869 13.68 42.69 40.41
N GLY A 870 14.82 43.32 40.16
CA GLY A 870 15.42 44.35 40.99
C GLY A 870 16.67 44.97 40.37
N PRO A 871 17.26 45.97 41.05
CA PRO A 871 18.60 46.45 40.73
C PRO A 871 19.72 45.48 41.17
N LEU A 872 19.43 44.57 42.11
CA LEU A 872 20.33 43.51 42.58
C LEU A 872 19.51 42.21 42.55
N ASP A 873 19.30 41.67 41.36
CA ASP A 873 18.56 40.43 41.15
C ASP A 873 19.53 39.24 41.27
N PRO A 874 19.41 38.39 42.31
CA PRO A 874 20.37 37.30 42.61
C PRO A 874 20.46 36.20 41.53
N ARG A 875 19.62 36.28 40.51
CA ARG A 875 19.67 35.40 39.33
C ARG A 875 20.66 35.91 38.28
N MET A 876 20.99 37.20 38.28
CA MET A 876 21.59 37.89 37.16
C MET A 876 22.86 38.64 37.60
N PRO A 877 24.05 38.23 37.13
CA PRO A 877 25.31 38.83 37.63
C PRO A 877 25.48 40.33 37.35
N ASP A 878 24.65 40.89 36.46
CA ASP A 878 24.65 42.27 35.96
C ASP A 878 23.18 42.60 35.64
N SER A 879 22.45 43.06 36.65
CA SER A 879 20.98 43.23 36.64
C SER A 879 20.52 44.36 35.72
N ASP A 880 21.35 45.37 35.49
CA ASP A 880 21.02 46.54 34.68
C ASP A 880 21.69 46.54 33.27
N LEU A 881 22.54 45.54 33.00
CA LEU A 881 23.24 45.27 31.74
C LEU A 881 24.24 46.37 31.33
N ASP A 882 24.83 47.07 32.29
CA ASP A 882 25.83 48.10 32.04
C ASP A 882 27.26 47.53 31.79
N GLY A 883 27.45 46.24 32.08
CA GLY A 883 28.69 45.49 31.91
C GLY A 883 29.60 45.45 33.15
N ILE A 884 29.14 45.97 34.28
CA ILE A 884 29.73 45.82 35.62
C ILE A 884 28.88 44.78 36.37
N LEU A 885 29.51 43.95 37.20
CA LEU A 885 28.75 42.99 38.00
C LEU A 885 28.14 43.70 39.20
N ASP A 886 26.96 43.28 39.63
CA ASP A 886 26.20 43.89 40.73
C ASP A 886 27.08 44.03 42.00
N GLY A 887 27.82 43.00 42.40
CA GLY A 887 28.78 43.07 43.51
C GLY A 887 29.95 44.04 43.35
N ASP A 888 30.37 44.33 42.12
CA ASP A 888 31.44 45.30 41.79
C ASP A 888 30.86 46.71 41.47
N GLU A 889 29.54 46.90 41.50
CA GLU A 889 28.83 48.16 41.26
C GLU A 889 28.71 49.04 42.53
N ASP A 890 28.51 50.34 42.36
CA ASP A 890 28.09 51.31 43.39
C ASP A 890 26.71 51.83 42.98
N PHE A 891 25.66 51.15 43.45
CA PHE A 891 24.30 51.36 42.97
C PHE A 891 23.75 52.75 43.32
N ASP A 892 23.94 53.21 44.55
CA ASP A 892 23.40 54.49 45.01
C ASP A 892 24.31 55.69 44.70
N ASN A 893 25.51 55.44 44.18
CA ASN A 893 26.46 56.44 43.69
C ASN A 893 26.78 57.51 44.76
N ASP A 894 26.79 57.13 46.04
CA ASP A 894 26.83 58.04 47.17
C ASP A 894 28.24 58.51 47.59
N GLY A 895 29.27 57.90 47.00
CA GLY A 895 30.66 58.10 47.40
C GLY A 895 31.52 58.94 46.46
N LEU A 896 32.67 59.39 46.97
CA LEU A 896 33.75 59.99 46.20
C LEU A 896 34.95 59.04 46.15
N ASN A 897 35.72 59.14 45.07
CA ASN A 897 36.97 58.38 44.96
C ASN A 897 37.92 58.74 46.11
N ARG A 898 38.15 57.80 47.03
CA ARG A 898 39.02 58.01 48.20
C ARG A 898 40.43 58.42 47.83
N THR A 899 40.96 57.93 46.72
CA THR A 899 42.28 58.36 46.24
C THR A 899 42.28 59.85 45.87
N GLY A 900 41.19 60.36 45.32
CA GLY A 900 40.96 61.78 45.08
C GLY A 900 40.90 62.61 46.37
N LEU A 901 40.09 62.17 47.34
CA LEU A 901 39.99 62.81 48.66
C LEU A 901 41.32 62.84 49.41
N MET A 902 42.04 61.72 49.39
CA MET A 902 43.38 61.62 49.98
C MET A 902 44.40 62.53 49.29
N ASN A 903 44.35 62.64 47.96
CA ASN A 903 45.25 63.55 47.24
C ASN A 903 44.90 65.03 47.47
N ARG A 904 43.62 65.35 47.72
CA ARG A 904 43.14 66.71 48.01
C ARG A 904 43.52 67.15 49.42
N TYR A 905 43.09 66.40 50.45
CA TYR A 905 43.23 66.80 51.85
C TYR A 905 44.47 66.22 52.55
N CYS A 906 45.11 65.18 52.01
CA CYS A 906 46.31 64.56 52.57
C CYS A 906 47.38 64.18 51.51
N PRO A 907 47.85 65.15 50.69
CA PRO A 907 48.75 64.91 49.55
C PRO A 907 50.13 64.32 49.92
N SER A 908 50.46 64.27 51.22
CA SER A 908 51.72 63.71 51.72
C SER A 908 51.75 62.17 51.77
N ARG A 909 50.58 61.51 51.80
CA ARG A 909 50.47 60.05 51.92
C ARG A 909 50.92 59.31 50.65
N ASN A 910 50.73 59.94 49.47
CA ASN A 910 51.14 59.44 48.16
C ASN A 910 52.47 60.07 47.65
N GLY A 911 53.41 60.35 48.55
CA GLY A 911 54.78 60.76 48.17
C GLY A 911 54.98 62.23 47.79
N GLY A 912 54.01 63.11 48.08
CA GLY A 912 54.14 64.56 47.95
C GLY A 912 54.89 65.23 49.12
N THR A 913 55.33 66.49 48.95
CA THR A 913 56.08 67.25 49.97
C THR A 913 55.20 68.15 50.87
N GLY A 914 53.89 67.87 50.97
CA GLY A 914 52.93 68.63 51.78
C GLY A 914 52.72 68.07 53.19
N THR A 915 51.97 68.79 54.04
CA THR A 915 51.37 68.28 55.29
C THR A 915 49.94 67.80 55.01
N CYS A 916 49.39 66.88 55.81
CA CYS A 916 47.96 66.52 55.68
C CYS A 916 47.11 67.56 56.39
N HIS A 917 46.14 68.11 55.67
CA HIS A 917 45.20 69.12 56.17
C HIS A 917 44.05 68.45 56.96
N ILE A 918 43.67 67.24 56.54
CA ILE A 918 42.82 66.29 57.29
C ILE A 918 43.61 64.97 57.48
N ASP A 919 43.73 64.47 58.71
CA ASP A 919 44.54 63.26 59.00
C ASP A 919 43.68 61.99 58.94
N PRO A 920 43.92 61.09 57.97
CA PRO A 920 43.16 59.85 57.79
C PRO A 920 43.33 58.84 58.93
N ASN A 921 44.25 59.04 59.87
CA ASN A 921 44.43 58.15 61.01
C ASN A 921 43.84 58.71 62.31
N SER A 922 43.28 59.92 62.26
CA SER A 922 42.56 60.49 63.39
C SER A 922 41.13 59.92 63.42
N PRO A 923 40.50 59.69 64.58
CA PRO A 923 39.15 59.12 64.64
C PRO A 923 38.09 59.91 63.84
N VAL A 924 38.24 61.24 63.76
CA VAL A 924 37.35 62.15 63.02
C VAL A 924 37.74 62.23 61.54
N GLY A 925 39.01 62.00 61.20
CA GLY A 925 39.45 61.92 59.81
C GLY A 925 39.13 60.57 59.18
N VAL A 926 39.14 59.48 59.95
CA VAL A 926 38.68 58.15 59.50
C VAL A 926 37.20 58.26 59.11
N SER A 927 36.34 58.80 59.98
CA SER A 927 34.94 59.05 59.62
C SER A 927 34.84 59.94 58.39
N PHE A 928 35.50 61.09 58.34
CA PHE A 928 35.48 61.97 57.14
C PHE A 928 35.84 61.27 55.82
N TYR A 929 36.78 60.31 55.82
CA TYR A 929 37.15 59.60 54.59
C TYR A 929 36.24 58.41 54.31
N ASP A 930 35.70 57.75 55.34
CA ASP A 930 34.83 56.59 55.21
C ASP A 930 33.38 57.04 54.88
N ASP A 931 32.91 58.18 55.43
CA ASP A 931 31.62 58.83 55.14
C ASP A 931 31.55 59.45 53.72
N LEU A 932 32.70 59.55 53.03
CA LEU A 932 32.82 60.12 51.68
C LEU A 932 33.45 59.15 50.67
N GLU A 933 33.74 57.90 51.04
CA GLU A 933 34.29 56.86 50.14
C GLU A 933 33.17 56.24 49.29
N ASN A 934 33.50 55.79 48.08
CA ASN A 934 32.61 54.98 47.22
C ASN A 934 32.94 53.52 47.51
N TYR A 935 31.97 52.79 48.08
CA TYR A 935 32.03 51.34 48.26
C TYR A 935 31.32 50.65 47.12
N THR A 936 31.84 49.50 46.68
CA THR A 936 31.02 48.60 45.85
C THR A 936 30.06 47.83 46.74
N ASN A 937 28.96 47.34 46.17
CA ASN A 937 27.93 46.57 46.87
C ASN A 937 28.55 45.38 47.67
N TYR A 938 29.58 44.71 47.14
CA TYR A 938 30.30 43.65 47.86
C TYR A 938 31.10 44.16 49.07
N GLU A 939 31.76 45.31 48.95
CA GLU A 939 32.48 45.92 50.08
C GLU A 939 31.50 46.36 51.17
N GLU A 940 30.31 46.81 50.78
CA GLU A 940 29.22 47.13 51.69
C GLU A 940 28.69 45.91 52.43
N PHE A 941 28.48 44.79 51.72
CA PHE A 941 28.13 43.52 52.34
C PHE A 941 29.15 43.10 53.41
N GLN A 942 30.45 43.20 53.11
CA GLN A 942 31.51 42.86 54.07
C GLN A 942 31.54 43.77 55.30
N ASN A 943 31.19 45.04 55.14
CA ASN A 943 31.20 46.05 56.20
C ASN A 943 29.85 46.18 56.93
N GLY A 944 28.79 45.58 56.40
CA GLY A 944 27.43 45.65 56.94
C GLY A 944 26.73 47.00 56.70
N THR A 945 27.07 47.70 55.62
CA THR A 945 26.42 48.94 55.16
C THR A 945 25.31 48.63 54.13
N SER A 946 24.69 49.64 53.52
CA SER A 946 23.44 49.47 52.75
C SER A 946 23.59 49.98 51.31
N PRO A 947 23.46 49.12 50.28
CA PRO A 947 23.70 49.45 48.87
C PRO A 947 22.55 50.22 48.19
N VAL A 948 21.75 50.93 48.97
CA VAL A 948 20.49 51.55 48.52
C VAL A 948 20.30 52.90 49.18
N TYR A 949 20.80 53.04 50.40
CA TYR A 949 20.67 54.27 51.15
C TYR A 949 22.00 54.98 51.07
N ASN A 950 21.96 56.24 50.62
CA ASN A 950 23.06 57.21 50.55
C ASN A 950 23.57 57.61 51.95
N ASP A 951 23.70 56.67 52.88
CA ASP A 951 24.16 56.87 54.25
C ASP A 951 25.12 55.77 54.74
N SER A 952 26.40 55.98 54.48
CA SER A 952 27.52 55.28 55.11
C SER A 952 27.64 55.48 56.65
N ASP A 953 26.72 56.20 57.29
CA ASP A 953 26.91 56.72 58.65
C ASP A 953 26.48 55.74 59.76
N MET A 954 27.07 54.55 59.77
CA MET A 954 27.14 53.70 60.96
C MET A 954 28.50 53.84 61.66
N CYS A 955 28.65 54.89 62.48
CA CYS A 955 29.76 55.04 63.41
C CYS A 955 29.74 53.94 64.51
N ASN A 956 30.24 52.74 64.23
CA ASN A 956 30.16 51.54 65.11
C ASN A 956 28.73 51.00 65.34
N GLY A 957 27.92 50.92 64.29
CA GLY A 957 26.59 50.27 64.38
C GLY A 957 25.52 51.11 65.09
N GLU A 958 25.73 52.41 65.28
CA GLU A 958 24.72 53.38 65.71
C GLU A 958 24.77 54.61 64.80
N ARG A 959 23.61 55.26 64.61
CA ARG A 959 23.45 56.49 63.81
C ARG A 959 24.39 57.59 64.31
N CYS A 960 25.20 58.17 63.43
CA CYS A 960 26.15 59.22 63.82
C CYS A 960 25.42 60.43 64.45
N PRO A 961 25.96 61.06 65.52
CA PRO A 961 25.22 62.02 66.35
C PRO A 961 25.19 63.46 65.82
N ASP A 962 25.65 63.67 64.59
CA ASP A 962 25.97 64.97 63.98
C ASP A 962 24.76 65.73 63.43
N GLY A 963 23.70 65.03 63.03
CA GLY A 963 22.42 65.64 62.67
C GLY A 963 22.35 66.22 61.26
N LEU A 964 23.37 66.00 60.43
CA LEU A 964 23.28 66.03 58.97
C LEU A 964 22.99 64.59 58.48
N LEU A 965 22.58 64.42 57.23
CA LEU A 965 21.74 63.29 56.83
C LEU A 965 22.16 62.69 55.46
N ASP A 966 23.41 62.81 55.03
CA ASP A 966 23.78 62.54 53.63
C ASP A 966 25.30 62.61 53.33
N GLY A 967 25.74 61.80 52.34
CA GLY A 967 27.09 61.67 51.80
C GLY A 967 27.56 62.85 50.93
N TYR A 968 28.15 62.58 49.74
CA TYR A 968 28.79 63.63 48.92
C TYR A 968 27.86 64.80 48.54
N GLU A 969 26.54 64.54 48.51
CA GLU A 969 25.49 65.43 48.00
C GLU A 969 25.23 66.65 48.88
N VAL A 970 25.26 66.54 50.22
CA VAL A 970 25.30 67.75 51.06
C VAL A 970 26.69 68.18 51.41
N PHE A 971 27.70 67.30 51.28
CA PHE A 971 29.06 67.75 51.52
C PHE A 971 29.42 68.97 50.66
N HIS A 972 28.91 69.06 49.42
CA HIS A 972 29.12 70.17 48.49
C HIS A 972 27.94 71.15 48.33
N LYS A 973 26.89 71.01 49.14
CA LYS A 973 25.77 71.95 49.14
C LYS A 973 26.18 73.25 49.82
N ASP A 974 25.66 74.37 49.36
CA ASP A 974 25.86 75.70 49.96
C ASP A 974 24.48 76.23 50.35
N SER A 975 24.09 75.97 51.60
CA SER A 975 22.72 76.22 52.08
C SER A 975 22.44 77.69 52.37
N ASP A 976 23.44 78.48 52.73
CA ASP A 976 23.29 79.91 53.01
C ASP A 976 23.80 80.85 51.92
N GLY A 977 24.45 80.30 50.89
CA GLY A 977 24.86 80.98 49.67
C GLY A 977 26.17 81.76 49.81
N ASP A 978 27.00 81.43 50.80
CA ASP A 978 28.27 82.12 51.07
C ASP A 978 29.48 81.52 50.36
N THR A 979 29.26 80.47 49.57
CA THR A 979 30.21 79.69 48.77
C THR A 979 31.16 78.79 49.54
N MET A 980 30.99 78.64 50.86
CA MET A 980 31.50 77.47 51.58
C MET A 980 30.54 76.30 51.41
N TRP A 981 31.05 75.07 51.56
CA TRP A 981 30.21 73.89 51.48
C TRP A 981 29.76 73.43 52.87
N ASP A 982 28.48 73.08 53.01
CA ASP A 982 27.82 72.73 54.27
C ASP A 982 28.57 71.64 55.05
N GLY A 983 29.06 70.60 54.36
CA GLY A 983 29.81 69.51 54.99
C GLY A 983 31.22 69.92 55.43
N TRP A 984 31.86 70.82 54.70
CA TRP A 984 33.16 71.39 55.08
C TRP A 984 33.02 72.30 56.31
N GLU A 985 31.98 73.13 56.32
CA GLU A 985 31.62 73.99 57.45
C GLU A 985 31.33 73.16 58.70
N TYR A 986 30.51 72.12 58.56
CA TYR A 986 30.18 71.21 59.64
C TYR A 986 31.44 70.57 60.25
N TYR A 987 32.32 70.02 59.42
CA TYR A 987 33.55 69.38 59.85
C TYR A 987 34.43 70.31 60.70
N PHE A 988 34.53 71.59 60.32
CA PHE A 988 35.28 72.61 61.07
C PHE A 988 34.47 73.34 62.14
N SER A 989 33.23 72.89 62.41
CA SER A 989 32.30 73.45 63.40
C SER A 989 31.90 74.91 63.13
N PHE A 990 31.73 75.26 61.86
CA PHE A 990 31.03 76.45 61.37
C PHE A 990 29.51 76.18 61.31
N ASP A 991 28.69 77.22 61.10
CA ASP A 991 27.23 77.09 61.05
C ASP A 991 26.77 77.18 59.59
N PRO A 992 26.39 76.07 58.92
CA PRO A 992 26.03 76.03 57.49
C PRO A 992 24.82 76.89 57.06
N MET A 993 24.27 77.68 57.99
CA MET A 993 23.12 78.55 57.82
C MET A 993 23.45 80.01 58.17
N ASP A 994 24.69 80.33 58.58
CA ASP A 994 25.16 81.68 58.89
C ASP A 994 26.26 82.15 57.91
N PRO A 995 25.91 82.94 56.88
CA PRO A 995 26.83 83.33 55.79
C PRO A 995 27.90 84.35 56.22
N SER A 996 27.97 84.62 57.53
CA SER A 996 28.88 85.59 58.13
C SER A 996 30.25 84.99 58.41
N ASP A 997 30.35 83.68 58.63
CA ASP A 997 31.58 83.01 59.01
C ASP A 997 32.53 82.76 57.84
N ALA A 998 32.06 82.71 56.59
CA ALA A 998 32.91 82.76 55.38
C ALA A 998 33.97 83.86 55.42
N ASN A 999 33.60 85.04 55.95
CA ASN A 999 34.45 86.23 55.94
C ASN A 999 35.33 86.37 57.20
N ILE A 1000 35.29 85.39 58.10
CA ILE A 1000 36.08 85.39 59.33
C ILE A 1000 37.41 84.66 59.08
N ASP A 1001 38.49 85.21 59.63
CA ASP A 1001 39.79 84.53 59.75
C ASP A 1001 39.82 83.87 61.13
N SER A 1002 39.58 82.56 61.17
CA SER A 1002 39.33 81.83 62.43
C SER A 1002 40.59 81.49 63.21
N ASP A 1003 41.71 81.27 62.52
CA ASP A 1003 42.97 80.87 63.14
C ASP A 1003 44.01 82.02 63.20
N GLY A 1004 43.72 83.14 62.56
CA GLY A 1004 44.48 84.39 62.61
C GLY A 1004 45.67 84.44 61.67
N ASP A 1005 45.70 83.62 60.62
CA ASP A 1005 46.81 83.57 59.66
C ASP A 1005 46.70 84.64 58.55
N GLY A 1006 45.56 85.33 58.48
CA GLY A 1006 45.27 86.40 57.54
C GLY A 1006 44.50 85.97 56.30
N ILE A 1007 44.02 84.72 56.24
CA ILE A 1007 43.18 84.16 55.18
C ILE A 1007 41.76 83.96 55.73
N SER A 1008 40.74 84.21 54.91
CA SER A 1008 39.33 84.02 55.31
C SER A 1008 38.94 82.54 55.22
N ASN A 1009 38.02 82.08 56.09
CA ASN A 1009 37.52 80.70 56.07
C ASN A 1009 37.04 80.28 54.67
N ARG A 1010 36.38 81.19 53.93
CA ARG A 1010 35.98 80.97 52.54
C ARG A 1010 37.16 80.66 51.63
N CYS A 1011 38.24 81.44 51.73
CA CYS A 1011 39.42 81.19 50.90
C CYS A 1011 40.11 79.88 51.28
N GLU A 1012 40.08 79.49 52.56
CA GLU A 1012 40.60 78.21 53.00
C GLU A 1012 39.75 77.03 52.50
N CYS A 1013 38.42 77.21 52.42
CA CYS A 1013 37.51 76.26 51.80
C CYS A 1013 37.81 76.10 50.30
N ASP A 1014 38.00 77.20 49.56
CA ASP A 1014 38.31 77.19 48.11
C ASP A 1014 39.62 76.46 47.77
N TYR A 1015 40.58 76.44 48.69
CA TYR A 1015 41.91 75.84 48.48
C TYR A 1015 42.19 74.62 49.37
N ASP A 1016 41.14 74.04 49.98
CA ASP A 1016 41.20 72.82 50.77
C ASP A 1016 42.22 72.87 51.94
N SER A 1017 42.42 74.05 52.54
CA SER A 1017 43.25 74.23 53.74
C SER A 1017 42.43 74.17 55.03
N ASN A 1018 43.08 73.90 56.15
CA ASN A 1018 42.45 73.76 57.47
C ASN A 1018 42.32 75.12 58.19
N PRO A 1019 41.10 75.66 58.36
CA PRO A 1019 40.81 76.99 58.91
C PRO A 1019 40.94 77.12 60.42
N LYS A 1020 41.36 76.06 61.09
CA LYS A 1020 41.62 76.04 62.53
C LYS A 1020 43.11 75.86 62.85
N ASP A 1021 43.96 75.70 61.84
CA ASP A 1021 45.39 75.48 62.00
C ASP A 1021 46.21 76.52 61.24
N SER A 1022 46.75 77.49 61.99
CA SER A 1022 47.62 78.58 61.48
C SER A 1022 48.89 78.13 60.72
N SER A 1023 49.17 76.83 60.66
CA SER A 1023 50.27 76.25 59.89
C SER A 1023 49.83 75.67 58.54
N SER A 1024 48.53 75.65 58.25
CA SER A 1024 47.91 75.14 57.05
C SER A 1024 47.38 76.30 56.20
N PHE A 1025 48.06 76.62 55.09
CA PHE A 1025 47.69 77.72 54.20
C PHE A 1025 47.77 77.30 52.72
N PRO A 1026 47.05 77.97 51.81
CA PRO A 1026 47.09 77.74 50.36
C PRO A 1026 48.49 77.89 49.76
N LYS A 1027 48.74 77.26 48.61
CA LYS A 1027 50.07 77.20 47.98
C LYS A 1027 50.45 78.53 47.34
N GLN A 1028 51.76 78.74 47.14
CA GLN A 1028 52.30 79.96 46.53
C GLN A 1028 51.86 80.10 45.06
N GLY A 1029 50.85 80.95 44.80
CA GLY A 1029 50.30 81.20 43.47
C GLY A 1029 48.77 81.25 43.42
N GLU A 1030 48.12 80.76 44.47
CA GLU A 1030 46.68 80.84 44.72
C GLU A 1030 46.35 82.22 45.34
N ILE A 1031 45.35 82.93 44.81
CA ILE A 1031 45.03 84.31 45.19
C ILE A 1031 43.60 84.34 45.72
N CYS A 1032 43.41 84.69 46.99
CA CYS A 1032 42.09 84.98 47.55
C CYS A 1032 41.61 86.33 47.00
N ASP A 1033 40.44 86.37 46.36
CA ASP A 1033 39.73 87.63 46.10
C ASP A 1033 38.54 87.72 47.06
N ASP A 1034 38.77 88.24 48.26
CA ASP A 1034 37.74 88.39 49.31
C ASP A 1034 36.58 89.35 48.90
N PHE A 1035 36.55 89.84 47.65
CA PHE A 1035 35.57 90.80 47.13
C PHE A 1035 34.99 90.46 45.75
N ALA A 1036 35.18 89.24 45.23
CA ALA A 1036 34.62 88.80 43.94
C ALA A 1036 33.20 88.24 44.04
#